data_AF-A0A177NEJ5-F1
#
_entry.id   AF-A0A177NEJ5-F1
#
_cell.length_a   1.000
_cell.length_b   1.000
_cell.length_c   1.000
_cell.angle_alpha   90.00
_cell.angle_beta   90.00
_cell.angle_gamma   90.00
#
_symmetry.space_group_name_H-M   'P 1'
#
loop_
_entity.id
_entity.type
_entity.pdbx_description
1 polymer ?
#
loop_
_entity_poly.entity_id
_entity_poly.type
_entity_poly.pdbx_seq_one_letter_code
_entity_poly.pdbx_strand_id
1 'polypeptide(L)'
;MEQVYLPAELGRLVSRGSQAEKPGSLAGLHETRKETLSQFFTPAWLTRYLWNVIQPAFDDQQRYRLLDNSLGNAGLFRYADPKRFHLCGLDVDEALLNQVIRIIDTTEFETDFVAAGMENVELDRFSAALINPPFSITLSSPHMHAYEGITHYGKHGPNTSALSHEYALAQALAHCDIVAAVVPASVMALVESIPAYRARLRAVFVLPRDTFQAENVDSVNTVLLILGSEDHRNPTHGQRIVRETITPESIPPYLENLSCRTREELRKSTFPIRPVLVESSKAVVTTPLSDDKTVVLDRAGRWIKLIFRDGATQGRVMNALYRSRLYSTETHRYPRSTWYAGQFQLNLDVISLQSDPFLALRQVAETIRAAGGQPIISTQLIGGLKAILRENAKMQIPFGRTVYRKGTLQFGAVAGKMGFINPAEPVSVVRKGDTVQAKRESSGFVVTTPRGAFTCDEVRFFDYFLPKSEAIDAGYWDRIYPPIAQTFPDDIDRLKAKAAALGIDRWLTWDFQLEDLCELAFKPRGAICAWQMALGKSRLAISLALLLEGKTLIVLKSRLVAEMENELQTLGFSDYTIIRERGDLSALGKLNVISYERLKRPVHPRYPKLTLAKALRKRIKNVICDEGGLLANQFSQQSQAVWCLGAKRRYIFDGTPFPNYVRESQNLAAFTAGQERGYQPFSLKGGFLERRLFASAEFQPTGRDEFAKRYVTLEWATNEFKDTHERGAKREIPKINPAYLDDYRAWVAPLVKRRVQQEPEVAKYVRFPEPILHPPIKVDWAIDHLVLYIKTAEEFASWYRQYAKAQTDQQKALNLTMILARLEACFKAANTPSIVSGYGRGFTELTTKELACIELVKQQVEQKLRPVVFARNPLVLRRLSKALDQFGISHLLFSGEETIDKRISRLNDRIRNGTDQAMLASLGVTQDGLNLPMLNSVIFYNRSYKAREESQAIYRLIRPQQKHAVNCYFLELAGSIDEYMSQLVSWKKIASEAGLDYGDQVDGADFVHFDAFIYRFINSIPELKEILACIKRAA
;
A
#
# COMPACT_ATOMS: atom_id res chain seq x y z
N MET A 1 48.10 -8.61 -29.19
CA MET A 1 47.70 -7.25 -28.77
C MET A 1 48.90 -6.32 -28.73
N GLU A 2 48.85 -5.19 -29.45
CA GLU A 2 49.91 -4.15 -29.45
C GLU A 2 49.48 -2.82 -28.82
N GLN A 3 48.17 -2.54 -28.75
CA GLN A 3 47.64 -1.29 -28.22
C GLN A 3 47.54 -1.31 -26.69
N VAL A 4 48.19 -0.35 -26.05
CA VAL A 4 48.10 -0.08 -24.60
C VAL A 4 47.17 1.11 -24.40
N TYR A 5 46.17 0.97 -23.53
CA TYR A 5 45.15 2.02 -23.29
C TYR A 5 45.37 2.79 -21.99
N LEU A 6 46.09 2.19 -21.03
CA LEU A 6 46.45 2.88 -19.79
C LEU A 6 47.64 3.84 -19.98
N PRO A 7 47.68 4.98 -19.26
CA PRO A 7 48.80 5.93 -19.33
C PRO A 7 50.14 5.30 -18.93
N ALA A 8 51.22 5.68 -19.62
CA ALA A 8 52.57 5.18 -19.35
C ALA A 8 53.09 5.58 -17.96
N GLU A 9 52.55 6.66 -17.39
CA GLU A 9 52.82 7.19 -16.06
C GLU A 9 52.54 6.16 -14.95
N LEU A 10 51.54 5.29 -15.12
CA LEU A 10 51.27 4.22 -14.15
C LEU A 10 52.43 3.24 -14.03
N GLY A 11 53.21 3.05 -15.11
CA GLY A 11 54.41 2.21 -15.10
C GLY A 11 55.61 2.80 -14.35
N ARG A 12 55.53 4.08 -13.96
CA ARG A 12 56.56 4.75 -13.13
C ARG A 12 56.27 4.63 -11.63
N LEU A 13 55.07 4.18 -11.25
CA LEU A 13 54.73 3.88 -9.87
C LEU A 13 55.45 2.60 -9.44
N VAL A 14 56.14 2.68 -8.31
CA VAL A 14 56.96 1.60 -7.76
C VAL A 14 56.30 1.04 -6.50
N SER A 15 56.36 -0.28 -6.34
CA SER A 15 55.78 -0.95 -5.17
C SER A 15 56.59 -0.67 -3.91
N ARG A 16 55.97 -0.75 -2.72
CA ARG A 16 56.69 -0.64 -1.45
C ARG A 16 57.74 -1.75 -1.29
N GLY A 17 57.50 -2.92 -1.89
CA GLY A 17 58.45 -4.03 -1.93
C GLY A 17 59.75 -3.70 -2.69
N SER A 18 59.64 -3.03 -3.83
CA SER A 18 60.81 -2.60 -4.61
C SER A 18 61.68 -1.53 -3.92
N GLN A 19 61.13 -0.86 -2.89
CA GLN A 19 61.81 0.20 -2.12
C GLN A 19 62.36 -0.26 -0.76
N ALA A 20 61.99 -1.45 -0.28
CA ALA A 20 62.35 -1.91 1.07
C ALA A 20 63.75 -2.56 1.15
N GLU A 21 64.42 -2.41 2.29
CA GLU A 21 65.70 -3.09 2.58
C GLU A 21 65.53 -4.61 2.70
N LYS A 22 66.53 -5.39 2.25
CA LYS A 22 66.47 -6.87 2.28
C LYS A 22 66.44 -7.39 3.73
N PRO A 23 65.48 -8.25 4.11
CA PRO A 23 65.38 -8.74 5.48
C PRO A 23 66.55 -9.65 5.86
N GLY A 24 67.26 -9.32 6.94
CA GLY A 24 68.45 -10.04 7.42
C GLY A 24 68.17 -11.30 8.27
N SER A 25 66.92 -11.67 8.55
CA SER A 25 66.56 -12.88 9.33
C SER A 25 65.13 -13.39 9.08
N LEU A 26 64.86 -14.65 9.44
CA LEU A 26 63.52 -15.26 9.35
C LEU A 26 62.47 -14.55 10.23
N ALA A 27 62.87 -13.93 11.34
CA ALA A 27 61.98 -13.14 12.20
C ALA A 27 61.66 -11.76 11.57
N GLY A 28 62.63 -11.15 10.90
CA GLY A 28 62.45 -9.89 10.16
C GLY A 28 61.50 -10.00 8.97
N LEU A 29 61.35 -11.20 8.38
CA LEU A 29 60.42 -11.43 7.26
C LEU A 29 58.96 -11.10 7.59
N HIS A 30 58.49 -11.29 8.84
CA HIS A 30 57.10 -10.99 9.19
C HIS A 30 56.85 -9.48 9.34
N GLU A 31 57.84 -8.72 9.83
CA GLU A 31 57.77 -7.25 9.92
C GLU A 31 57.93 -6.60 8.54
N THR A 32 58.90 -7.04 7.73
CA THR A 32 59.07 -6.57 6.35
C THR A 32 57.84 -6.86 5.49
N ARG A 33 57.12 -7.97 5.71
CA ARG A 33 55.84 -8.27 5.02
C ARG A 33 54.71 -7.30 5.37
N LYS A 34 54.71 -6.74 6.58
CA LYS A 34 53.74 -5.72 7.01
C LYS A 34 54.10 -4.34 6.45
N GLU A 35 55.38 -4.00 6.36
CA GLU A 35 55.86 -2.73 5.81
C GLU A 35 55.69 -2.64 4.29
N THR A 36 56.02 -3.73 3.57
CA THR A 36 55.92 -3.82 2.11
C THR A 36 54.53 -4.15 1.59
N LEU A 37 53.59 -4.50 2.49
CA LEU A 37 52.27 -5.05 2.18
C LEU A 37 52.32 -6.32 1.30
N SER A 38 53.50 -6.93 1.13
CA SER A 38 53.78 -8.12 0.32
C SER A 38 53.17 -8.08 -1.10
N GLN A 39 53.09 -6.90 -1.70
CA GLN A 39 52.51 -6.67 -3.02
C GLN A 39 53.59 -6.71 -4.10
N PHE A 40 53.35 -7.50 -5.17
CA PHE A 40 54.24 -7.62 -6.32
C PHE A 40 53.53 -7.05 -7.55
N PHE A 41 54.10 -6.07 -8.24
CA PHE A 41 53.50 -5.62 -9.49
C PHE A 41 53.73 -6.64 -10.62
N THR A 42 52.68 -6.90 -11.39
CA THR A 42 52.71 -7.87 -12.49
C THR A 42 53.53 -7.33 -13.66
N PRO A 43 54.56 -8.06 -14.15
CA PRO A 43 55.34 -7.63 -15.31
C PRO A 43 54.51 -7.49 -16.58
N ALA A 44 54.90 -6.56 -17.46
CA ALA A 44 54.18 -6.25 -18.70
C ALA A 44 53.96 -7.48 -19.61
N TRP A 45 54.99 -8.34 -19.71
CA TRP A 45 54.92 -9.54 -20.55
C TRP A 45 53.86 -10.53 -20.05
N LEU A 46 53.73 -10.67 -18.73
CA LEU A 46 52.78 -11.59 -18.09
C LEU A 46 51.36 -11.03 -18.20
N THR A 47 51.17 -9.73 -18.00
CA THR A 47 49.87 -9.07 -18.25
C THR A 47 49.43 -9.26 -19.70
N ARG A 48 50.35 -9.12 -20.67
CA ARG A 48 50.05 -9.33 -22.10
C ARG A 48 49.67 -10.78 -22.37
N TYR A 49 50.41 -11.74 -21.80
CA TYR A 49 50.11 -13.17 -21.93
C TYR A 49 48.71 -13.48 -21.38
N LEU A 50 48.40 -13.02 -20.17
CA LEU A 50 47.09 -13.18 -19.52
C LEU A 50 45.97 -12.62 -20.40
N TRP A 51 46.09 -11.39 -20.87
CA TRP A 51 45.08 -10.74 -21.71
C TRP A 51 44.81 -11.52 -22.99
N ASN A 52 45.86 -11.99 -23.68
CA ASN A 52 45.70 -12.79 -24.90
C ASN A 52 44.96 -14.11 -24.65
N VAL A 53 45.07 -14.69 -23.43
CA VAL A 53 44.33 -15.92 -23.07
C VAL A 53 42.84 -15.64 -22.86
N ILE A 54 42.48 -14.53 -22.20
CA ILE A 54 41.08 -14.24 -21.83
C ILE A 54 40.32 -13.40 -22.86
N GLN A 55 41.02 -12.68 -23.74
CA GLN A 55 40.42 -11.80 -24.76
C GLN A 55 39.29 -12.48 -25.57
N PRO A 56 39.43 -13.75 -26.02
CA PRO A 56 38.39 -14.40 -26.81
C PRO A 56 37.04 -14.55 -26.10
N ALA A 57 36.99 -14.36 -24.77
CA ALA A 57 35.76 -14.43 -24.00
C ALA A 57 34.91 -13.15 -24.06
N PHE A 58 35.45 -12.05 -24.60
CA PHE A 58 34.78 -10.75 -24.66
C PHE A 58 34.36 -10.38 -26.09
N ASP A 59 33.05 -10.25 -26.32
CA ASP A 59 32.48 -9.68 -27.56
C ASP A 59 32.92 -8.21 -27.74
N ASP A 60 33.28 -7.84 -28.97
CA ASP A 60 33.76 -6.50 -29.33
C ASP A 60 32.66 -5.41 -29.29
N GLN A 61 31.38 -5.78 -29.35
CA GLN A 61 30.24 -4.86 -29.33
C GLN A 61 29.61 -4.67 -27.95
N GLN A 62 30.14 -5.35 -26.92
CA GLN A 62 29.55 -5.37 -25.58
C GLN A 62 30.45 -4.71 -24.54
N ARG A 63 29.84 -4.28 -23.43
CA ARG A 63 30.54 -3.70 -22.29
C ARG A 63 30.63 -4.69 -21.14
N TYR A 64 31.73 -4.67 -20.40
CA TYR A 64 32.04 -5.59 -19.30
C TYR A 64 32.54 -4.83 -18.06
N ARG A 65 32.48 -5.50 -16.91
CA ARG A 65 33.00 -4.95 -15.64
C ARG A 65 34.12 -5.86 -15.12
N LEU A 66 35.32 -5.30 -14.94
CA LEU A 66 36.51 -6.01 -14.48
C LEU A 66 36.76 -5.75 -12.99
N LEU A 67 37.27 -6.74 -12.29
CA LEU A 67 37.67 -6.64 -10.88
C LEU A 67 39.17 -6.93 -10.70
N ASP A 68 39.84 -6.11 -9.91
CA ASP A 68 41.11 -6.43 -9.28
C ASP A 68 41.00 -6.17 -7.78
N ASN A 69 40.96 -7.23 -6.96
CA ASN A 69 40.82 -7.11 -5.51
C ASN A 69 42.14 -6.85 -4.78
N SER A 70 43.20 -6.50 -5.53
CA SER A 70 44.50 -6.04 -5.05
C SER A 70 45.18 -5.18 -6.13
N LEU A 71 44.58 -4.03 -6.43
CA LEU A 71 44.81 -3.24 -7.66
C LEU A 71 46.27 -2.84 -7.93
N GLY A 72 47.04 -2.51 -6.89
CA GLY A 72 48.39 -1.99 -7.02
C GLY A 72 48.46 -0.76 -7.93
N ASN A 73 49.32 -0.79 -8.95
CA ASN A 73 49.43 0.28 -9.96
C ASN A 73 48.41 0.18 -11.12
N ALA A 74 47.36 -0.63 -10.98
CA ALA A 74 46.38 -0.97 -12.02
C ALA A 74 46.99 -1.64 -13.27
N GLY A 75 48.22 -2.14 -13.19
CA GLY A 75 48.98 -2.68 -14.31
C GLY A 75 48.32 -3.90 -14.98
N LEU A 76 47.48 -4.65 -14.28
CA LEU A 76 46.71 -5.76 -14.84
C LEU A 76 45.64 -5.30 -15.85
N PHE A 77 45.17 -4.05 -15.78
CA PHE A 77 44.18 -3.49 -16.72
C PHE A 77 44.79 -2.82 -17.94
N ARG A 78 46.11 -2.94 -18.16
CA ARG A 78 46.87 -2.21 -19.19
C ARG A 78 46.33 -2.34 -20.62
N TYR A 79 45.69 -3.45 -20.95
CA TYR A 79 45.14 -3.74 -22.28
C TYR A 79 43.61 -3.63 -22.34
N ALA A 80 42.95 -3.12 -21.31
CA ALA A 80 41.51 -2.89 -21.31
C ALA A 80 41.15 -1.67 -22.17
N ASP A 81 40.21 -1.81 -23.12
CA ASP A 81 39.66 -0.68 -23.88
C ASP A 81 38.64 0.12 -23.03
N PRO A 82 38.78 1.45 -22.85
CA PRO A 82 37.88 2.28 -22.04
C PRO A 82 36.43 2.28 -22.55
N LYS A 83 36.20 2.02 -23.85
CA LYS A 83 34.83 1.93 -24.40
C LYS A 83 34.12 0.65 -23.96
N ARG A 84 34.91 -0.41 -23.70
CA ARG A 84 34.41 -1.76 -23.42
C ARG A 84 34.42 -2.12 -21.94
N PHE A 85 35.38 -1.63 -21.18
CA PHE A 85 35.60 -2.09 -19.80
C PHE A 85 35.41 -0.99 -18.77
N HIS A 86 34.57 -1.27 -17.78
CA HIS A 86 34.53 -0.54 -16.50
C HIS A 86 35.52 -1.23 -15.56
N LEU A 87 36.52 -0.47 -15.07
CA LEU A 87 37.57 -0.95 -14.17
C LEU A 87 37.15 -0.78 -12.70
N CYS A 88 37.03 -1.89 -11.96
CA CYS A 88 36.76 -1.84 -10.54
C CYS A 88 37.94 -2.46 -9.78
N GLY A 89 38.32 -1.84 -8.66
CA GLY A 89 39.45 -2.35 -7.89
C GLY A 89 39.51 -1.83 -6.47
N LEU A 90 40.28 -2.52 -5.64
CA LEU A 90 40.53 -2.09 -4.27
C LEU A 90 41.98 -2.34 -3.88
N ASP A 91 42.48 -1.48 -3.00
CA ASP A 91 43.82 -1.61 -2.44
C ASP A 91 43.85 -1.05 -1.01
N VAL A 92 44.75 -1.58 -0.19
CA VAL A 92 45.00 -1.11 1.17
C VAL A 92 45.90 0.13 1.20
N ASP A 93 46.71 0.35 0.16
CA ASP A 93 47.58 1.52 0.05
C ASP A 93 46.83 2.72 -0.55
N GLU A 94 46.17 3.49 0.31
CA GLU A 94 45.42 4.69 -0.08
C GLU A 94 46.29 5.73 -0.80
N ALA A 95 47.57 5.85 -0.46
CA ALA A 95 48.47 6.82 -1.08
C ALA A 95 48.80 6.43 -2.53
N LEU A 96 49.03 5.13 -2.77
CA LEU A 96 49.22 4.59 -4.12
C LEU A 96 47.92 4.70 -4.93
N LEU A 97 46.80 4.29 -4.34
CA LEU A 97 45.50 4.30 -5.01
C LEU A 97 45.09 5.72 -5.45
N ASN A 98 45.31 6.72 -4.60
CA ASN A 98 45.06 8.12 -4.95
C ASN A 98 45.93 8.61 -6.12
N GLN A 99 47.16 8.11 -6.27
CA GLN A 99 48.00 8.42 -7.43
C GLN A 99 47.47 7.75 -8.70
N VAL A 100 47.06 6.48 -8.59
CA VAL A 100 46.44 5.73 -9.69
C VAL A 100 45.16 6.41 -10.19
N ILE A 101 44.26 6.79 -9.27
CA ILE A 101 43.02 7.52 -9.58
C ILE A 101 43.35 8.82 -10.32
N ARG A 102 44.26 9.65 -9.80
CA ARG A 102 44.64 10.91 -10.46
C ARG A 102 45.16 10.72 -11.89
N ILE A 103 45.90 9.65 -12.14
CA ILE A 103 46.43 9.35 -13.47
C ILE A 103 45.30 8.86 -14.39
N ILE A 104 44.43 7.97 -13.91
CA ILE A 104 43.34 7.39 -14.72
C ILE A 104 42.21 8.40 -14.95
N ASP A 105 41.96 9.34 -14.05
CA ASP A 105 40.99 10.44 -14.24
C ASP A 105 41.31 11.33 -15.44
N THR A 106 42.54 11.28 -15.97
CA THR A 106 42.92 11.97 -17.22
C THR A 106 42.47 11.24 -18.50
N THR A 107 41.80 10.10 -18.36
CA THR A 107 41.40 9.20 -19.46
C THR A 107 39.89 8.98 -19.50
N GLU A 108 39.40 8.26 -20.53
CA GLU A 108 37.95 7.97 -20.71
C GLU A 108 37.45 6.75 -19.90
N PHE A 109 38.26 6.18 -18.99
CA PHE A 109 37.84 5.01 -18.22
C PHE A 109 36.75 5.35 -17.21
N GLU A 110 35.74 4.48 -17.15
CA GLU A 110 34.82 4.42 -16.03
C GLU A 110 35.44 3.57 -14.92
N THR A 111 35.60 4.14 -13.72
CA THR A 111 36.29 3.48 -12.61
C THR A 111 35.52 3.50 -11.30
N ASP A 112 35.68 2.42 -10.53
CA ASP A 112 35.23 2.29 -9.14
C ASP A 112 36.41 1.74 -8.31
N PHE A 113 37.26 2.64 -7.82
CA PHE A 113 38.44 2.32 -7.01
C PHE A 113 38.24 2.67 -5.54
N VAL A 114 38.53 1.72 -4.65
CA VAL A 114 38.22 1.83 -3.23
C VAL A 114 39.44 1.55 -2.35
N ALA A 115 39.78 2.49 -1.47
CA ALA A 115 40.82 2.30 -0.45
C ALA A 115 40.26 1.44 0.70
N ALA A 116 40.42 0.12 0.62
CA ALA A 116 39.98 -0.83 1.63
C ALA A 116 40.70 -2.18 1.48
N GLY A 117 40.85 -2.91 2.59
CA GLY A 117 41.26 -4.31 2.55
C GLY A 117 40.15 -5.21 2.00
N MET A 118 40.53 -6.27 1.28
CA MET A 118 39.60 -7.24 0.69
C MET A 118 38.68 -7.92 1.73
N GLU A 119 39.13 -7.99 2.99
CA GLU A 119 38.39 -8.51 4.14
C GLU A 119 37.32 -7.55 4.70
N ASN A 120 37.30 -6.29 4.23
CA ASN A 120 36.43 -5.22 4.72
C ASN A 120 35.58 -4.61 3.59
N VAL A 121 35.24 -5.39 2.57
CA VAL A 121 34.39 -4.94 1.45
C VAL A 121 33.29 -5.94 1.15
N GLU A 122 32.12 -5.42 0.78
CA GLU A 122 31.08 -6.18 0.09
C GLU A 122 31.18 -5.93 -1.42
N LEU A 123 31.26 -7.01 -2.18
CA LEU A 123 31.36 -6.99 -3.64
C LEU A 123 30.00 -7.28 -4.31
N ASP A 124 29.71 -6.62 -5.42
CA ASP A 124 28.63 -7.02 -6.33
C ASP A 124 29.12 -8.10 -7.32
N ARG A 125 28.37 -8.40 -8.38
CA ARG A 125 28.85 -9.26 -9.47
C ARG A 125 29.62 -8.50 -10.55
N PHE A 126 30.63 -9.15 -11.10
CA PHE A 126 31.51 -8.66 -12.17
C PHE A 126 31.60 -9.68 -13.31
N SER A 127 32.08 -9.24 -14.47
CA SER A 127 32.27 -10.10 -15.64
C SER A 127 33.50 -10.98 -15.46
N ALA A 128 34.66 -10.37 -15.16
CA ALA A 128 35.92 -11.08 -14.98
C ALA A 128 36.80 -10.44 -13.88
N ALA A 129 37.63 -11.24 -13.23
CA ALA A 129 38.68 -10.78 -12.33
C ALA A 129 40.07 -11.01 -12.93
N LEU A 130 40.94 -10.02 -12.80
CA LEU A 130 42.37 -10.13 -13.04
C LEU A 130 43.05 -9.79 -11.72
N ILE A 131 43.67 -10.77 -11.05
CA ILE A 131 44.18 -10.58 -9.68
C ILE A 131 45.62 -11.01 -9.54
N ASN A 132 46.38 -10.24 -8.76
CA ASN A 132 47.69 -10.61 -8.24
C ASN A 132 47.75 -10.19 -6.75
N PRO A 133 47.11 -10.98 -5.86
CA PRO A 133 46.98 -10.63 -4.46
C PRO A 133 48.30 -10.76 -3.70
N PRO A 134 48.47 -10.07 -2.55
CA PRO A 134 49.66 -10.22 -1.74
C PRO A 134 49.77 -11.65 -1.19
N PHE A 135 51.00 -12.17 -1.10
CA PHE A 135 51.23 -13.56 -0.70
C PHE A 135 51.44 -13.69 0.82
N SER A 136 50.82 -14.71 1.41
CA SER A 136 50.99 -15.12 2.81
C SER A 136 50.73 -14.06 3.89
N ILE A 137 49.82 -13.10 3.66
CA ILE A 137 49.32 -12.20 4.70
C ILE A 137 48.12 -12.84 5.39
N THR A 138 48.14 -12.94 6.72
CA THR A 138 46.97 -13.39 7.48
C THR A 138 45.98 -12.25 7.65
N LEU A 139 44.82 -12.36 7.00
CA LEU A 139 43.70 -11.44 7.16
C LEU A 139 42.90 -11.80 8.41
N SER A 140 42.33 -10.78 9.05
CA SER A 140 41.44 -10.94 10.21
C SER A 140 40.44 -9.80 10.28
N SER A 141 39.18 -10.09 9.97
CA SER A 141 38.08 -9.12 10.09
C SER A 141 36.75 -9.80 10.44
N PRO A 142 35.88 -9.17 11.25
CA PRO A 142 34.52 -9.67 11.48
C PRO A 142 33.62 -9.57 10.23
N HIS A 143 34.06 -8.90 9.16
CA HIS A 143 33.32 -8.71 7.92
C HIS A 143 33.71 -9.69 6.81
N MET A 144 34.60 -10.64 7.10
CA MET A 144 34.98 -11.67 6.13
C MET A 144 33.78 -12.54 5.73
N HIS A 145 33.70 -12.85 4.44
CA HIS A 145 32.73 -13.81 3.93
C HIS A 145 33.14 -15.24 4.30
N ALA A 146 32.15 -16.07 4.63
CA ALA A 146 32.38 -17.49 4.86
C ALA A 146 32.65 -18.19 3.52
N TYR A 147 33.88 -18.68 3.33
CA TYR A 147 34.28 -19.47 2.17
C TYR A 147 34.78 -20.82 2.69
N GLU A 148 34.13 -21.90 2.26
CA GLU A 148 34.43 -23.25 2.71
C GLU A 148 35.89 -23.62 2.41
N GLY A 149 36.60 -24.14 3.42
CA GLY A 149 38.01 -24.51 3.30
C GLY A 149 39.00 -23.34 3.27
N ILE A 150 38.53 -22.09 3.26
CA ILE A 150 39.36 -20.87 3.14
C ILE A 150 39.29 -20.02 4.39
N THR A 151 38.08 -19.70 4.87
CA THR A 151 37.92 -18.92 6.08
C THR A 151 37.81 -19.82 7.30
N HIS A 152 38.53 -19.43 8.34
CA HIS A 152 38.74 -20.20 9.55
C HIS A 152 38.40 -19.39 10.79
N TYR A 153 38.50 -20.03 11.95
CA TYR A 153 38.32 -19.37 13.23
C TYR A 153 39.45 -18.35 13.46
N GLY A 154 39.09 -17.09 13.71
CA GLY A 154 40.03 -16.00 13.95
C GLY A 154 39.72 -15.23 15.24
N LYS A 155 40.37 -14.07 15.39
CA LYS A 155 40.22 -13.17 16.55
C LYS A 155 38.76 -12.74 16.81
N HIS A 156 37.93 -12.72 15.78
CA HIS A 156 36.55 -12.26 15.84
C HIS A 156 35.51 -13.40 15.82
N GLY A 157 35.95 -14.66 15.86
CA GLY A 157 35.09 -15.84 15.88
C GLY A 157 35.24 -16.73 14.64
N PRO A 158 34.26 -17.60 14.35
CA PRO A 158 34.30 -18.47 13.17
C PRO A 158 34.20 -17.65 11.87
N ASN A 159 34.94 -18.06 10.85
CA ASN A 159 35.00 -17.45 9.51
C ASN A 159 35.54 -16.00 9.50
N THR A 160 36.45 -15.65 10.41
CA THR A 160 36.99 -14.29 10.53
C THR A 160 38.51 -14.22 10.33
N SER A 161 39.13 -15.24 9.73
CA SER A 161 40.55 -15.22 9.34
C SER A 161 40.81 -16.11 8.13
N ALA A 162 41.75 -15.71 7.26
CA ALA A 162 42.24 -16.49 6.11
C ALA A 162 43.61 -15.96 5.63
N LEU A 163 44.29 -16.71 4.76
CA LEU A 163 45.43 -16.18 4.00
C LEU A 163 44.94 -15.29 2.85
N SER A 164 45.63 -14.18 2.61
CA SER A 164 45.25 -13.13 1.66
C SER A 164 45.02 -13.62 0.23
N HIS A 165 45.94 -14.42 -0.31
CA HIS A 165 45.86 -14.94 -1.68
C HIS A 165 44.79 -16.02 -1.86
N GLU A 166 44.52 -16.81 -0.81
CA GLU A 166 43.42 -17.79 -0.82
C GLU A 166 42.06 -17.08 -0.74
N TYR A 167 41.95 -16.10 0.14
CA TYR A 167 40.73 -15.29 0.28
C TYR A 167 40.45 -14.44 -0.96
N ALA A 168 41.47 -13.83 -1.57
CA ALA A 168 41.34 -13.08 -2.81
C ALA A 168 40.84 -13.95 -3.96
N LEU A 169 41.37 -15.17 -4.11
CA LEU A 169 40.91 -16.12 -5.12
C LEU A 169 39.47 -16.55 -4.86
N ALA A 170 39.13 -16.90 -3.62
CA ALA A 170 37.77 -17.29 -3.24
C ALA A 170 36.75 -16.17 -3.50
N GLN A 171 37.12 -14.94 -3.14
CA GLN A 171 36.31 -13.74 -3.38
C GLN A 171 36.13 -13.47 -4.88
N ALA A 172 37.18 -13.56 -5.69
CA ALA A 172 37.08 -13.42 -7.15
C ALA A 172 36.17 -14.49 -7.77
N LEU A 173 36.29 -15.75 -7.33
CA LEU A 173 35.44 -16.84 -7.82
C LEU A 173 33.97 -16.64 -7.43
N ALA A 174 33.68 -16.17 -6.22
CA ALA A 174 32.30 -15.95 -5.80
C ALA A 174 31.57 -14.84 -6.59
N HIS A 175 32.33 -13.87 -7.13
CA HIS A 175 31.77 -12.64 -7.71
C HIS A 175 31.96 -12.50 -9.23
N CYS A 176 32.87 -13.27 -9.85
CA CYS A 176 33.21 -13.15 -11.27
C CYS A 176 32.96 -14.45 -12.04
N ASP A 177 32.64 -14.34 -13.33
CA ASP A 177 32.47 -15.51 -14.21
C ASP A 177 33.82 -16.06 -14.67
N ILE A 178 34.76 -15.18 -15.03
CA ILE A 178 36.15 -15.53 -15.38
C ILE A 178 37.09 -15.01 -14.30
N VAL A 179 38.09 -15.80 -13.92
CA VAL A 179 39.16 -15.38 -12.99
C VAL A 179 40.51 -15.74 -13.58
N ALA A 180 41.37 -14.74 -13.78
CA ALA A 180 42.77 -14.90 -14.10
C ALA A 180 43.60 -14.47 -12.89
N ALA A 181 44.25 -15.42 -12.23
CA ALA A 181 44.88 -15.20 -10.93
C ALA A 181 46.36 -15.57 -10.95
N VAL A 182 47.23 -14.62 -10.61
CA VAL A 182 48.65 -14.87 -10.35
C VAL A 182 48.81 -15.15 -8.86
N VAL A 183 49.12 -16.40 -8.50
CA VAL A 183 49.13 -16.86 -7.11
C VAL A 183 50.33 -17.76 -6.82
N PRO A 184 50.69 -18.01 -5.55
CA PRO A 184 51.72 -18.98 -5.20
C PRO A 184 51.36 -20.37 -5.69
N ALA A 185 52.35 -21.16 -6.12
CA ALA A 185 52.12 -22.53 -6.59
C ALA A 185 51.44 -23.43 -5.54
N SER A 186 51.56 -23.11 -4.25
CA SER A 186 50.89 -23.83 -3.15
C SER A 186 49.35 -23.78 -3.21
N VAL A 187 48.77 -22.77 -3.86
CA VAL A 187 47.31 -22.62 -4.03
C VAL A 187 46.72 -23.72 -4.90
N MET A 188 47.53 -24.42 -5.69
CA MET A 188 47.06 -25.54 -6.50
C MET A 188 46.45 -26.67 -5.68
N ALA A 189 47.02 -26.99 -4.51
CA ALA A 189 46.47 -28.03 -3.64
C ALA A 189 45.06 -27.66 -3.13
N LEU A 190 44.84 -26.37 -2.87
CA LEU A 190 43.54 -25.83 -2.47
C LEU A 190 42.53 -25.91 -3.61
N VAL A 191 42.90 -25.43 -4.81
CA VAL A 191 42.01 -25.46 -6.00
C VAL A 191 41.64 -26.90 -6.39
N GLU A 192 42.56 -27.86 -6.26
CA GLU A 192 42.31 -29.27 -6.56
C GLU A 192 41.44 -29.97 -5.50
N SER A 193 41.51 -29.53 -4.24
CA SER A 193 40.75 -30.12 -3.12
C SER A 193 39.30 -29.64 -3.03
N ILE A 194 38.98 -28.43 -3.53
CA ILE A 194 37.63 -27.87 -3.53
C ILE A 194 36.94 -28.18 -4.88
N PRO A 195 35.91 -29.07 -4.93
CA PRO A 195 35.30 -29.50 -6.18
C PRO A 195 34.76 -28.37 -7.06
N ALA A 196 34.16 -27.34 -6.44
CA ALA A 196 33.64 -26.17 -7.15
C ALA A 196 34.77 -25.38 -7.85
N TYR A 197 35.94 -25.26 -7.23
CA TYR A 197 37.07 -24.53 -7.81
C TYR A 197 37.73 -25.35 -8.92
N ARG A 198 37.91 -26.66 -8.68
CA ARG A 198 38.41 -27.59 -9.68
C ARG A 198 37.55 -27.63 -10.94
N ALA A 199 36.23 -27.58 -10.79
CA ALA A 199 35.29 -27.57 -11.93
C ALA A 199 35.46 -26.33 -12.83
N ARG A 200 35.93 -25.21 -12.27
CA ARG A 200 36.16 -23.96 -13.00
C ARG A 200 37.54 -23.86 -13.61
N LEU A 201 38.51 -24.66 -13.18
CA LEU A 201 39.89 -24.59 -13.68
C LEU A 201 39.95 -24.94 -15.18
N ARG A 202 40.62 -24.10 -15.98
CA ARG A 202 40.82 -24.28 -17.42
C ARG A 202 42.29 -24.39 -17.81
N ALA A 203 43.14 -23.58 -17.19
CA ALA A 203 44.58 -23.63 -17.43
C ALA A 203 45.41 -23.32 -16.18
N VAL A 204 46.61 -23.91 -16.12
CA VAL A 204 47.66 -23.66 -15.13
C VAL A 204 48.95 -23.39 -15.88
N PHE A 205 49.44 -22.16 -15.80
CA PHE A 205 50.73 -21.78 -16.39
C PHE A 205 51.76 -21.58 -15.29
N VAL A 206 52.82 -22.39 -15.27
CA VAL A 206 53.93 -22.27 -14.33
C VAL A 206 54.84 -21.14 -14.77
N LEU A 207 55.11 -20.20 -13.87
CA LEU A 207 55.90 -19.01 -14.16
C LEU A 207 57.39 -19.23 -13.82
N PRO A 208 58.33 -18.55 -14.52
CA PRO A 208 59.75 -18.54 -14.15
C PRO A 208 59.95 -18.01 -12.72
N ARG A 209 60.90 -18.59 -11.98
CA ARG A 209 61.13 -18.24 -10.56
C ARG A 209 61.57 -16.79 -10.34
N ASP A 210 62.14 -16.18 -11.36
CA ASP A 210 62.64 -14.81 -11.44
C ASP A 210 61.61 -13.83 -12.04
N THR A 211 60.37 -14.25 -12.30
CA THR A 211 59.31 -13.41 -12.88
C THR A 211 59.15 -12.06 -12.19
N PHE A 212 59.32 -12.03 -10.85
CA PHE A 212 59.15 -10.84 -10.01
C PHE A 212 60.48 -10.27 -9.50
N GLN A 213 61.60 -10.52 -10.18
CA GLN A 213 62.92 -10.04 -9.76
C GLN A 213 62.98 -8.50 -9.61
N ALA A 214 62.23 -7.77 -10.43
CA ALA A 214 62.10 -6.30 -10.36
C ALA A 214 61.45 -5.79 -9.06
N GLU A 215 60.81 -6.68 -8.28
CA GLU A 215 60.15 -6.38 -7.01
C GLU A 215 61.04 -6.75 -5.80
N ASN A 216 62.36 -6.82 -5.97
CA ASN A 216 63.35 -7.26 -4.97
C ASN A 216 63.16 -8.71 -4.45
N VAL A 217 62.63 -9.61 -5.29
CA VAL A 217 62.44 -11.03 -4.96
C VAL A 217 63.45 -11.91 -5.71
N ASP A 218 64.36 -12.56 -4.98
CA ASP A 218 65.43 -13.38 -5.60
C ASP A 218 64.87 -14.66 -6.26
N SER A 219 63.81 -15.28 -5.70
CA SER A 219 63.04 -16.34 -6.35
C SER A 219 61.68 -16.58 -5.68
N VAL A 220 60.62 -16.83 -6.47
CA VAL A 220 59.30 -17.23 -5.96
C VAL A 220 58.63 -18.22 -6.93
N ASN A 221 57.98 -19.26 -6.39
CA ASN A 221 57.21 -20.21 -7.19
C ASN A 221 55.77 -19.73 -7.36
N THR A 222 55.43 -19.22 -8.54
CA THR A 222 54.10 -18.69 -8.86
C THR A 222 53.49 -19.41 -10.08
N VAL A 223 52.17 -19.37 -10.14
CA VAL A 223 51.38 -19.89 -11.26
C VAL A 223 50.36 -18.84 -11.70
N LEU A 224 50.06 -18.79 -12.99
CA LEU A 224 48.89 -18.12 -13.54
C LEU A 224 47.77 -19.14 -13.73
N LEU A 225 46.67 -18.96 -13.01
CA LEU A 225 45.48 -19.78 -13.11
C LEU A 225 44.43 -19.08 -13.96
N ILE A 226 43.80 -19.83 -14.87
CA ILE A 226 42.62 -19.37 -15.61
C ILE A 226 41.43 -20.24 -15.21
N LEU A 227 40.40 -19.61 -14.65
CA LEU A 227 39.16 -20.25 -14.22
C LEU A 227 37.95 -19.64 -14.95
N GLY A 228 37.08 -20.49 -15.50
CA GLY A 228 35.87 -20.11 -16.24
C GLY A 228 34.59 -20.12 -15.39
N SER A 229 33.42 -19.94 -16.01
CA SER A 229 32.12 -19.84 -15.31
C SER A 229 31.59 -21.20 -14.82
N GLU A 230 30.65 -21.19 -13.86
CA GLU A 230 30.02 -22.40 -13.29
C GLU A 230 28.87 -22.98 -14.13
N ASP A 231 28.60 -22.49 -15.35
CA ASP A 231 27.30 -22.64 -16.03
C ASP A 231 26.67 -24.04 -15.91
N HIS A 232 25.63 -24.13 -15.08
CA HIS A 232 24.90 -25.36 -14.78
C HIS A 232 24.13 -25.92 -16.01
N ARG A 233 24.04 -25.14 -17.11
CA ARG A 233 23.35 -25.55 -18.34
C ARG A 233 24.23 -26.42 -19.25
N ASN A 234 25.56 -26.39 -19.09
CA ASN A 234 26.49 -27.20 -19.86
C ASN A 234 27.59 -27.73 -18.92
N PRO A 235 27.40 -28.89 -18.26
CA PRO A 235 28.41 -29.44 -17.37
C PRO A 235 29.70 -29.73 -18.18
N THR A 236 30.79 -29.07 -17.81
CA THR A 236 32.13 -29.25 -18.43
C THR A 236 32.80 -30.55 -17.96
N HIS A 237 32.09 -31.68 -18.07
CA HIS A 237 32.66 -32.99 -17.82
C HIS A 237 33.55 -33.37 -19.01
N GLY A 238 34.86 -33.49 -18.77
CA GLY A 238 35.82 -34.00 -19.77
C GLY A 238 36.69 -32.97 -20.50
N GLN A 239 36.64 -31.68 -20.16
CA GLN A 239 37.58 -30.71 -20.73
C GLN A 239 39.00 -30.91 -20.18
N ARG A 240 39.99 -30.98 -21.08
CA ARG A 240 41.40 -31.11 -20.72
C ARG A 240 41.92 -29.79 -20.14
N ILE A 241 42.36 -29.82 -18.88
CA ILE A 241 43.03 -28.67 -18.25
C ILE A 241 44.41 -28.49 -18.91
N VAL A 242 44.68 -27.31 -19.46
CA VAL A 242 45.98 -26.96 -20.03
C VAL A 242 46.99 -26.76 -18.91
N ARG A 243 48.17 -27.40 -18.98
CA ARG A 243 49.24 -27.29 -17.99
C ARG A 243 50.57 -27.11 -18.70
N GLU A 244 51.15 -25.93 -18.62
CA GLU A 244 52.37 -25.56 -19.35
C GLU A 244 53.28 -24.68 -18.48
N THR A 245 54.59 -24.73 -18.75
CA THR A 245 55.54 -23.75 -18.21
C THR A 245 55.75 -22.67 -19.26
N ILE A 246 55.65 -21.41 -18.88
CA ILE A 246 55.70 -20.28 -19.82
C ILE A 246 56.93 -19.40 -19.58
N THR A 247 57.37 -18.71 -20.62
CA THR A 247 58.45 -17.72 -20.62
C THR A 247 57.95 -16.42 -21.30
N PRO A 248 58.70 -15.30 -21.24
CA PRO A 248 58.29 -14.06 -21.92
C PRO A 248 58.03 -14.18 -23.42
N GLU A 249 58.63 -15.19 -24.07
CA GLU A 249 58.50 -15.51 -25.50
C GLU A 249 57.36 -16.51 -25.80
N SER A 250 56.72 -17.07 -24.78
CA SER A 250 55.67 -18.07 -24.95
C SER A 250 54.42 -17.47 -25.61
N ILE A 251 53.81 -18.25 -26.51
CA ILE A 251 52.57 -17.88 -27.19
C ILE A 251 51.39 -18.49 -26.40
N PRO A 252 50.37 -17.69 -26.04
CA PRO A 252 49.24 -18.18 -25.26
C PRO A 252 48.36 -19.13 -26.06
N PRO A 253 47.90 -20.25 -25.46
CA PRO A 253 46.98 -21.17 -26.12
C PRO A 253 45.57 -20.58 -26.19
N TYR A 254 44.79 -21.03 -27.16
CA TYR A 254 43.36 -20.77 -27.20
C TYR A 254 42.64 -21.67 -26.18
N LEU A 255 41.83 -21.07 -25.30
CA LEU A 255 41.01 -21.81 -24.33
C LEU A 255 39.55 -21.80 -24.77
N GLU A 256 39.01 -22.99 -25.08
CA GLU A 256 37.61 -23.15 -25.42
C GLU A 256 36.70 -22.90 -24.20
N ASN A 257 35.49 -22.37 -24.45
CA ASN A 257 34.42 -22.24 -23.46
C ASN A 257 34.72 -21.28 -22.29
N LEU A 258 35.44 -20.19 -22.54
CA LEU A 258 35.45 -19.03 -21.65
C LEU A 258 34.33 -18.07 -22.06
N SER A 259 33.41 -17.79 -21.13
CA SER A 259 32.33 -16.82 -21.31
C SER A 259 32.01 -16.13 -19.99
N CYS A 260 31.55 -14.89 -20.07
CA CYS A 260 31.13 -14.09 -18.92
C CYS A 260 29.93 -13.21 -19.27
N ARG A 261 29.17 -12.81 -18.24
CA ARG A 261 28.05 -11.89 -18.42
C ARG A 261 28.52 -10.50 -18.83
N THR A 262 27.73 -9.87 -19.70
CA THR A 262 27.92 -8.46 -20.05
C THR A 262 27.47 -7.55 -18.91
N ARG A 263 27.87 -6.29 -18.94
CA ARG A 263 27.44 -5.28 -17.96
C ARG A 263 25.93 -5.10 -17.91
N GLU A 264 25.22 -5.30 -19.02
CA GLU A 264 23.76 -5.15 -19.10
C GLU A 264 23.03 -6.31 -18.42
N GLU A 265 23.62 -7.50 -18.44
CA GLU A 265 23.13 -8.71 -17.77
C GLU A 265 23.42 -8.70 -16.27
N LEU A 266 24.44 -7.94 -15.83
CA LEU A 266 24.71 -7.67 -14.42
C LEU A 266 23.66 -6.68 -13.86
N ARG A 267 23.23 -6.88 -12.61
CA ARG A 267 22.28 -5.96 -11.95
C ARG A 267 22.84 -4.53 -11.96
N LYS A 268 21.99 -3.51 -12.15
CA LYS A 268 22.38 -2.09 -12.04
C LYS A 268 22.72 -1.78 -10.58
N SER A 269 24.00 -1.87 -10.22
CA SER A 269 24.55 -1.33 -8.98
C SER A 269 25.32 -0.06 -9.26
N THR A 270 25.00 0.99 -8.50
CA THR A 270 25.66 2.30 -8.50
C THR A 270 27.00 2.27 -7.76
N PHE A 271 27.25 1.26 -6.91
CA PHE A 271 28.49 1.11 -6.15
C PHE A 271 28.88 -0.39 -6.10
N PRO A 272 29.70 -0.89 -7.05
CA PRO A 272 30.02 -2.30 -7.16
C PRO A 272 30.96 -2.81 -6.05
N ILE A 273 31.69 -1.91 -5.38
CA ILE A 273 32.53 -2.21 -4.21
C ILE A 273 32.08 -1.32 -3.05
N ARG A 274 31.74 -1.92 -1.91
CA ARG A 274 31.24 -1.18 -0.72
C ARG A 274 32.11 -1.45 0.50
N PRO A 275 32.86 -0.45 1.02
CA PRO A 275 33.60 -0.59 2.28
C PRO A 275 32.67 -0.87 3.46
N VAL A 276 33.12 -1.76 4.35
CA VAL A 276 32.47 -2.07 5.62
C VAL A 276 33.43 -1.71 6.75
N LEU A 277 33.04 -0.75 7.58
CA LEU A 277 33.86 -0.26 8.68
C LEU A 277 33.33 -0.75 10.03
N VAL A 278 34.25 -1.10 10.94
CA VAL A 278 33.95 -1.34 12.35
C VAL A 278 34.05 -0.02 13.11
N GLU A 279 32.91 0.54 13.51
CA GLU A 279 32.89 1.68 14.43
C GLU A 279 33.16 1.17 15.87
N SER A 280 34.43 1.20 16.27
CA SER A 280 34.89 0.76 17.60
C SER A 280 34.73 1.81 18.70
N SER A 281 34.28 3.02 18.35
CA SER A 281 34.15 4.17 19.26
C SER A 281 33.13 3.94 20.39
N LYS A 282 32.18 3.00 20.19
CA LYS A 282 31.09 2.74 21.13
C LYS A 282 30.72 1.26 21.19
N ALA A 283 30.73 0.70 22.41
CA ALA A 283 30.25 -0.66 22.65
C ALA A 283 28.76 -0.79 22.30
N VAL A 284 28.44 -1.68 21.36
CA VAL A 284 27.05 -2.03 20.98
C VAL A 284 26.41 -2.96 22.01
N VAL A 285 27.20 -3.89 22.56
CA VAL A 285 26.81 -4.76 23.67
C VAL A 285 27.46 -4.21 24.93
N THR A 286 26.62 -3.72 25.85
CA THR A 286 27.05 -3.21 27.17
C THR A 286 26.86 -4.23 28.30
N THR A 287 26.28 -5.39 27.99
CA THR A 287 26.10 -6.48 28.95
C THR A 287 27.46 -7.05 29.34
N PRO A 288 27.74 -7.23 30.64
CA PRO A 288 29.00 -7.83 31.10
C PRO A 288 29.21 -9.23 30.54
N LEU A 289 30.47 -9.62 30.38
CA LEU A 289 30.82 -11.01 30.10
C LEU A 289 30.57 -11.86 31.34
N SER A 290 29.92 -13.01 31.18
CA SER A 290 29.72 -14.00 32.24
C SER A 290 29.55 -15.41 31.65
N ASP A 291 29.60 -16.45 32.49
CA ASP A 291 29.32 -17.83 32.04
C ASP A 291 27.84 -18.20 32.09
N ASP A 292 26.96 -17.28 32.51
CA ASP A 292 25.52 -17.48 32.53
C ASP A 292 24.94 -17.28 31.12
N LYS A 293 24.79 -18.40 30.41
CA LYS A 293 24.26 -18.46 29.04
C LYS A 293 22.73 -18.27 28.98
N THR A 294 22.07 -17.98 30.10
CA THR A 294 20.61 -17.81 30.15
C THR A 294 20.13 -16.65 29.29
N VAL A 295 19.12 -16.92 28.46
CA VAL A 295 18.41 -15.93 27.65
C VAL A 295 16.93 -16.01 27.96
N VAL A 296 16.38 -15.02 28.66
CA VAL A 296 14.94 -14.99 28.97
C VAL A 296 14.19 -14.34 27.82
N LEU A 297 13.24 -15.07 27.23
CA LEU A 297 12.28 -14.56 26.26
C LEU A 297 11.05 -14.07 27.03
N ASP A 298 10.89 -12.76 27.09
CA ASP A 298 9.78 -12.13 27.81
C ASP A 298 8.92 -11.24 26.92
N ARG A 299 7.69 -10.96 27.35
CA ARG A 299 6.73 -10.20 26.57
C ARG A 299 6.99 -8.69 26.64
N ALA A 300 7.21 -8.07 25.48
CA ALA A 300 7.20 -6.62 25.30
C ALA A 300 6.08 -6.19 24.34
N GLY A 301 4.84 -6.15 24.85
CA GLY A 301 3.67 -5.78 24.05
C GLY A 301 3.33 -6.83 22.99
N ARG A 302 3.64 -6.51 21.71
CA ARG A 302 3.50 -7.39 20.54
C ARG A 302 4.84 -7.98 20.08
N TRP A 303 5.92 -7.72 20.81
CA TRP A 303 7.26 -8.23 20.53
C TRP A 303 7.78 -9.09 21.68
N ILE A 304 8.77 -9.92 21.39
CA ILE A 304 9.57 -10.67 22.35
C ILE A 304 10.79 -9.81 22.69
N LYS A 305 10.96 -9.50 23.98
CA LYS A 305 12.19 -8.90 24.51
C LYS A 305 13.09 -10.03 25.00
N LEU A 306 14.35 -9.99 24.58
CA LEU A 306 15.39 -10.90 25.05
C LEU A 306 16.14 -10.23 26.20
N ILE A 307 16.34 -10.96 27.30
CA ILE A 307 17.12 -10.51 28.45
C ILE A 307 18.31 -11.46 28.59
N PHE A 308 19.51 -10.90 28.51
CA PHE A 308 20.78 -11.62 28.53
C PHE A 308 21.50 -11.43 29.87
N ARG A 309 22.28 -12.45 30.26
CA ARG A 309 23.17 -12.42 31.44
C ARG A 309 24.66 -12.39 31.06
N ASP A 310 24.96 -12.71 29.81
CA ASP A 310 26.31 -12.70 29.23
C ASP A 310 26.34 -11.91 27.90
N GLY A 311 27.29 -10.99 27.78
CA GLY A 311 27.51 -10.18 26.58
C GLY A 311 27.95 -10.98 25.35
N ALA A 312 28.74 -12.03 25.50
CA ALA A 312 29.18 -12.85 24.36
C ALA A 312 28.00 -13.64 23.77
N THR A 313 27.18 -14.22 24.65
CA THR A 313 25.92 -14.90 24.30
C THR A 313 24.93 -13.93 23.67
N GLN A 314 24.82 -12.71 24.17
CA GLN A 314 24.01 -11.67 23.53
C GLN A 314 24.41 -11.43 22.08
N GLY A 315 25.70 -11.24 21.81
CA GLY A 315 26.19 -11.03 20.44
C GLY A 315 25.84 -12.19 19.51
N ARG A 316 26.17 -13.44 19.91
CA ARG A 316 25.90 -14.64 19.10
C ARG A 316 24.40 -14.82 18.82
N VAL A 317 23.57 -14.72 19.84
CA VAL A 317 22.12 -14.93 19.73
C VAL A 317 21.46 -13.83 18.90
N MET A 318 21.82 -12.56 19.11
CA MET A 318 21.26 -11.47 18.31
C MET A 318 21.63 -11.59 16.84
N ASN A 319 22.88 -11.97 16.52
CA ASN A 319 23.31 -12.20 15.14
C ASN A 319 22.53 -13.35 14.48
N ALA A 320 22.33 -14.46 15.20
CA ALA A 320 21.55 -15.61 14.69
C ALA A 320 20.08 -15.26 14.41
N LEU A 321 19.46 -14.45 15.28
CA LEU A 321 18.05 -14.07 15.14
C LEU A 321 17.82 -12.96 14.11
N TYR A 322 18.58 -11.86 14.19
CA TYR A 322 18.38 -10.72 13.31
C TYR A 322 18.95 -10.95 11.91
N ARG A 323 20.03 -11.73 11.76
CA ARG A 323 20.70 -12.00 10.47
C ARG A 323 21.15 -10.71 9.78
N SER A 324 21.05 -10.62 8.45
CA SER A 324 21.54 -9.49 7.67
C SER A 324 20.71 -8.22 7.90
N ARG A 325 21.40 -7.07 7.83
CA ARG A 325 20.75 -5.76 7.82
C ARG A 325 20.18 -5.47 6.44
N LEU A 326 18.98 -4.90 6.42
CA LEU A 326 18.25 -4.54 5.22
C LEU A 326 18.39 -3.04 4.97
N TYR A 327 18.70 -2.69 3.73
CA TYR A 327 18.81 -1.32 3.26
C TYR A 327 17.80 -1.10 2.15
N SER A 328 17.12 0.04 2.19
CA SER A 328 16.28 0.45 1.07
C SER A 328 17.17 0.82 -0.11
N THR A 329 16.80 0.35 -1.29
CA THR A 329 17.47 0.66 -2.56
C THR A 329 16.53 1.45 -3.46
N GLU A 330 16.99 1.84 -4.66
CA GLU A 330 16.12 2.43 -5.68
C GLU A 330 14.99 1.49 -6.10
N THR A 331 15.22 0.18 -6.04
CA THR A 331 14.26 -0.85 -6.48
C THR A 331 13.26 -1.26 -5.42
N HIS A 332 13.59 -1.11 -4.14
CA HIS A 332 12.71 -1.52 -3.04
C HIS A 332 12.92 -0.68 -1.78
N ARG A 333 11.80 -0.21 -1.22
CA ARG A 333 11.78 0.59 0.00
C ARG A 333 11.20 -0.22 1.16
N TYR A 334 12.02 -0.43 2.18
CA TYR A 334 11.58 -1.08 3.40
C TYR A 334 10.82 -0.12 4.33
N PRO A 335 9.86 -0.62 5.13
CA PRO A 335 9.29 0.13 6.24
C PRO A 335 10.38 0.67 7.17
N ARG A 336 10.18 1.86 7.77
CA ARG A 336 11.15 2.47 8.69
C ARG A 336 11.47 1.62 9.93
N SER A 337 10.59 0.66 10.24
CA SER A 337 10.71 -0.29 11.34
C SER A 337 11.29 -1.65 10.93
N THR A 338 11.71 -1.79 9.66
CA THR A 338 12.26 -3.04 9.13
C THR A 338 13.72 -2.87 8.83
N TRP A 339 14.54 -3.38 9.74
CA TRP A 339 15.99 -3.20 9.71
C TRP A 339 16.74 -4.49 9.42
N TYR A 340 16.18 -5.65 9.75
CA TYR A 340 16.91 -6.91 9.60
C TYR A 340 16.02 -8.01 9.02
N ALA A 341 16.65 -8.93 8.28
CA ALA A 341 15.96 -10.04 7.61
C ALA A 341 15.23 -10.95 8.61
N GLY A 342 15.81 -11.25 9.77
CA GLY A 342 15.20 -12.17 10.74
C GLY A 342 14.36 -11.50 11.84
N GLN A 343 14.21 -10.18 11.84
CA GLN A 343 13.66 -9.44 12.99
C GLN A 343 12.27 -9.92 13.45
N PHE A 344 11.40 -10.34 12.53
CA PHE A 344 10.00 -10.67 12.80
C PHE A 344 9.81 -12.06 13.43
N GLN A 345 10.87 -12.85 13.58
CA GLN A 345 10.85 -14.02 14.46
C GLN A 345 10.50 -13.65 15.91
N LEU A 346 10.78 -12.41 16.31
CA LEU A 346 10.45 -11.88 17.63
C LEU A 346 9.10 -11.14 17.66
N ASN A 347 8.31 -11.17 16.60
CA ASN A 347 7.01 -10.50 16.53
C ASN A 347 5.87 -11.51 16.81
N LEU A 348 5.05 -11.21 17.83
CA LEU A 348 3.97 -12.11 18.25
C LEU A 348 2.80 -12.15 17.28
N ASP A 349 2.53 -11.08 16.53
CA ASP A 349 1.50 -11.11 15.49
C ASP A 349 1.95 -12.01 14.33
N VAL A 350 3.24 -11.98 13.94
CA VAL A 350 3.82 -12.90 12.93
C VAL A 350 3.84 -14.36 13.40
N ILE A 351 4.23 -14.60 14.66
CA ILE A 351 4.16 -15.95 15.25
C ILE A 351 2.70 -16.45 15.26
N SER A 352 1.74 -15.59 15.62
CA SER A 352 0.33 -15.96 15.67
C SER A 352 -0.29 -16.29 14.31
N LEU A 353 0.36 -15.88 13.21
CA LEU A 353 -0.07 -16.19 11.85
C LEU A 353 0.37 -17.58 11.39
N GLN A 354 1.35 -18.21 12.04
CA GLN A 354 1.85 -19.53 11.66
C GLN A 354 0.79 -20.61 11.90
N SER A 355 0.89 -21.74 11.18
CA SER A 355 -0.02 -22.87 11.35
C SER A 355 0.00 -23.43 12.78
N ASP A 356 1.20 -23.52 13.38
CA ASP A 356 1.40 -23.79 14.81
C ASP A 356 2.23 -22.65 15.45
N PRO A 357 1.58 -21.68 16.10
CA PRO A 357 2.24 -20.56 16.77
C PRO A 357 3.18 -20.98 17.91
N PHE A 358 2.92 -22.10 18.60
CA PHE A 358 3.78 -22.54 19.70
C PHE A 358 4.99 -23.32 19.19
N LEU A 359 4.86 -24.04 18.08
CA LEU A 359 6.01 -24.57 17.36
C LEU A 359 6.92 -23.44 16.84
N ALA A 360 6.35 -22.40 16.23
CA ALA A 360 7.12 -21.24 15.80
C ALA A 360 7.87 -20.56 16.97
N LEU A 361 7.23 -20.41 18.14
CA LEU A 361 7.91 -19.90 19.33
C LEU A 361 9.04 -20.83 19.81
N ARG A 362 8.86 -22.16 19.73
CA ARG A 362 9.93 -23.13 20.04
C ARG A 362 11.10 -23.04 19.05
N GLN A 363 10.83 -22.82 17.76
CA GLN A 363 11.87 -22.63 16.76
C GLN A 363 12.77 -21.42 17.09
N VAL A 364 12.20 -20.33 17.61
CA VAL A 364 13.00 -19.18 18.09
C VAL A 364 13.92 -19.61 19.25
N ALA A 365 13.43 -20.43 20.18
CA ALA A 365 14.25 -20.97 21.26
C ALA A 365 15.35 -21.92 20.74
N GLU A 366 15.07 -22.75 19.75
CA GLU A 366 16.09 -23.59 19.11
C GLU A 366 17.18 -22.76 18.43
N THR A 367 16.83 -21.67 17.74
CA THR A 367 17.82 -20.74 17.19
C THR A 367 18.72 -20.16 18.28
N ILE A 368 18.16 -19.81 19.45
CA ILE A 368 18.94 -19.32 20.60
C ILE A 368 19.88 -20.42 21.13
N ARG A 369 19.40 -21.67 21.22
CA ARG A 369 20.21 -22.82 21.67
C ARG A 369 21.36 -23.12 20.72
N ALA A 370 21.09 -23.12 19.41
CA ALA A 370 22.10 -23.32 18.37
C ALA A 370 23.20 -22.23 18.41
N ALA A 371 22.84 -20.99 18.78
CA ALA A 371 23.80 -19.89 18.99
C ALA A 371 24.55 -19.94 20.34
N GLY A 372 24.37 -21.00 21.12
CA GLY A 372 25.05 -21.23 22.39
C GLY A 372 24.38 -20.58 23.61
N GLY A 373 23.13 -20.11 23.50
CA GLY A 373 22.33 -19.62 24.62
C GLY A 373 21.47 -20.71 25.27
N GLN A 374 20.94 -20.44 26.46
CA GLN A 374 19.99 -21.29 27.18
C GLN A 374 18.64 -20.56 27.30
N PRO A 375 17.68 -20.81 26.39
CA PRO A 375 16.43 -20.05 26.34
C PRO A 375 15.48 -20.42 27.47
N ILE A 376 14.90 -19.41 28.12
CA ILE A 376 13.79 -19.54 29.09
C ILE A 376 12.61 -18.74 28.58
N ILE A 377 11.50 -19.41 28.23
CA ILE A 377 10.26 -18.75 27.79
C ILE A 377 9.42 -18.39 29.01
N SER A 378 9.15 -17.10 29.21
CA SER A 378 8.36 -16.66 30.36
C SER A 378 6.88 -17.10 30.27
N THR A 379 6.25 -17.33 31.42
CA THR A 379 4.81 -17.61 31.49
C THR A 379 3.97 -16.44 30.95
N GLN A 380 4.46 -15.20 31.15
CA GLN A 380 3.85 -13.98 30.63
C GLN A 380 3.85 -13.94 29.08
N LEU A 381 4.91 -14.43 28.44
CA LEU A 381 5.02 -14.55 26.99
C LEU A 381 4.01 -15.55 26.43
N ILE A 382 3.93 -16.75 27.01
CA ILE A 382 2.95 -17.79 26.64
C ILE A 382 1.52 -17.27 26.82
N GLY A 383 1.22 -16.67 27.97
CA GLY A 383 -0.08 -16.07 28.24
C GLY A 383 -0.42 -14.95 27.25
N GLY A 384 0.58 -14.17 26.86
CA GLY A 384 0.45 -13.12 25.86
C GLY A 384 0.12 -13.62 24.45
N LEU A 385 0.81 -14.66 23.99
CA LEU A 385 0.52 -15.30 22.71
C LEU A 385 -0.89 -15.90 22.70
N LYS A 386 -1.29 -16.62 23.77
CA LYS A 386 -2.66 -17.13 23.93
C LYS A 386 -3.71 -16.03 23.87
N ALA A 387 -3.43 -14.86 24.46
CA ALA A 387 -4.34 -13.72 24.40
C ALA A 387 -4.45 -13.12 22.99
N ILE A 388 -3.35 -13.08 22.23
CA ILE A 388 -3.34 -12.63 20.83
C ILE A 388 -4.15 -13.59 19.94
N LEU A 389 -3.97 -14.90 20.10
CA LEU A 389 -4.76 -15.90 19.35
C LEU A 389 -6.26 -15.77 19.62
N ARG A 390 -6.65 -15.58 20.88
CA ARG A 390 -8.05 -15.28 21.26
C ARG A 390 -8.55 -13.97 20.65
N GLU A 391 -7.74 -12.91 20.68
CA GLU A 391 -8.07 -11.63 20.05
C GLU A 391 -8.28 -11.80 18.53
N ASN A 392 -7.39 -12.54 17.86
CA ASN A 392 -7.47 -12.81 16.42
C ASN A 392 -8.73 -13.59 16.06
N ALA A 393 -9.02 -14.69 16.76
CA ALA A 393 -10.22 -15.49 16.51
C ALA A 393 -11.51 -14.64 16.62
N LYS A 394 -11.61 -13.80 17.66
CA LYS A 394 -12.77 -12.92 17.83
C LYS A 394 -12.82 -11.77 16.82
N MET A 395 -11.67 -11.25 16.38
CA MET A 395 -11.64 -10.20 15.37
C MET A 395 -11.92 -10.72 13.96
N GLN A 396 -11.46 -11.93 13.60
CA GLN A 396 -11.58 -12.50 12.24
C GLN A 396 -12.95 -13.09 11.90
N ILE A 397 -13.77 -13.46 12.89
CA ILE A 397 -15.13 -13.98 12.60
C ILE A 397 -15.95 -12.92 11.84
N PRO A 398 -16.55 -13.21 10.68
CA PRO A 398 -17.42 -12.27 9.99
C PRO A 398 -18.60 -11.83 10.86
N PHE A 399 -19.09 -10.61 10.64
CA PHE A 399 -20.39 -10.21 11.17
C PHE A 399 -21.51 -10.94 10.45
N GLY A 400 -22.64 -11.20 11.13
CA GLY A 400 -23.83 -11.73 10.48
C GLY A 400 -24.27 -10.81 9.35
N ARG A 401 -24.48 -11.37 8.15
CA ARG A 401 -24.65 -10.60 6.91
C ARG A 401 -25.66 -11.24 5.97
N THR A 402 -26.60 -10.42 5.53
CA THR A 402 -27.53 -10.72 4.45
C THR A 402 -27.29 -9.73 3.31
N VAL A 403 -27.32 -10.21 2.08
CA VAL A 403 -27.14 -9.40 0.86
C VAL A 403 -28.24 -9.67 -0.14
N TYR A 404 -28.57 -8.68 -0.95
CA TYR A 404 -29.51 -8.85 -2.06
C TYR A 404 -28.73 -9.29 -3.29
N ARG A 405 -29.20 -10.33 -3.97
CA ARG A 405 -28.64 -10.81 -5.23
C ARG A 405 -29.68 -10.73 -6.33
N LYS A 406 -29.26 -10.30 -7.51
CA LYS A 406 -30.05 -10.40 -8.73
C LYS A 406 -30.09 -11.85 -9.21
N GLY A 407 -31.21 -12.23 -9.80
CA GLY A 407 -31.54 -13.58 -10.24
C GLY A 407 -32.15 -14.46 -9.14
N THR A 408 -32.22 -15.76 -9.38
CA THR A 408 -32.66 -16.77 -8.40
C THR A 408 -31.49 -17.65 -7.95
N LEU A 409 -31.55 -18.18 -6.72
CA LEU A 409 -30.48 -19.02 -6.13
C LEU A 409 -30.28 -20.33 -6.91
N GLN A 410 -31.38 -20.90 -7.40
CA GLN A 410 -31.40 -22.08 -8.26
C GLN A 410 -32.32 -21.82 -9.44
N PHE A 411 -31.86 -22.16 -10.63
CA PHE A 411 -32.64 -22.01 -11.86
C PHE A 411 -32.28 -23.06 -12.90
N GLY A 412 -33.26 -23.35 -13.75
CA GLY A 412 -33.03 -24.12 -14.95
C GLY A 412 -32.28 -23.29 -16.00
N ALA A 413 -31.29 -23.88 -16.64
CA ALA A 413 -30.59 -23.29 -17.78
C ALA A 413 -30.46 -24.31 -18.92
N VAL A 414 -30.32 -23.81 -20.14
CA VAL A 414 -30.17 -24.66 -21.34
C VAL A 414 -28.79 -24.40 -21.95
N ALA A 415 -28.04 -25.46 -22.22
CA ALA A 415 -26.73 -25.31 -22.86
C ALA A 415 -26.87 -24.79 -24.30
N GLY A 416 -26.32 -23.62 -24.58
CA GLY A 416 -26.28 -23.00 -25.92
C GLY A 416 -25.24 -23.64 -26.85
N LYS A 417 -24.26 -24.37 -26.30
CA LYS A 417 -23.20 -25.06 -27.04
C LYS A 417 -22.69 -26.31 -26.30
N MET A 418 -21.97 -27.16 -27.02
CA MET A 418 -21.32 -28.35 -26.46
C MET A 418 -19.98 -27.98 -25.82
N GLY A 419 -19.66 -28.59 -24.67
CA GLY A 419 -18.32 -28.60 -24.07
C GLY A 419 -18.36 -29.01 -22.61
N PHE A 420 -17.30 -28.74 -21.86
CA PHE A 420 -17.19 -29.15 -20.46
C PHE A 420 -17.65 -28.03 -19.52
N ILE A 421 -18.44 -28.37 -18.50
CA ILE A 421 -18.84 -27.43 -17.45
C ILE A 421 -17.60 -27.01 -16.63
N ASN A 422 -16.77 -27.98 -16.24
CA ASN A 422 -15.47 -27.77 -15.60
C ASN A 422 -14.37 -28.39 -16.49
N PRO A 423 -13.41 -27.61 -17.03
CA PRO A 423 -12.40 -28.18 -17.91
C PRO A 423 -11.42 -29.12 -17.18
N ALA A 424 -11.33 -29.05 -15.85
CA ALA A 424 -10.54 -29.98 -15.05
C ALA A 424 -11.22 -31.35 -14.86
N GLU A 425 -12.52 -31.47 -15.19
CA GLU A 425 -13.32 -32.69 -14.98
C GLU A 425 -13.95 -33.14 -16.31
N PRO A 426 -13.33 -34.10 -17.03
CA PRO A 426 -13.82 -34.56 -18.34
C PRO A 426 -15.25 -35.15 -18.33
N VAL A 427 -15.73 -35.62 -17.18
CA VAL A 427 -17.10 -36.15 -17.01
C VAL A 427 -18.17 -35.05 -17.05
N SER A 428 -17.79 -33.78 -16.90
CA SER A 428 -18.68 -32.62 -16.83
C SER A 428 -19.20 -32.13 -18.20
N VAL A 429 -19.15 -32.98 -19.23
CA VAL A 429 -19.55 -32.60 -20.59
C VAL A 429 -21.06 -32.40 -20.73
N VAL A 430 -21.45 -31.31 -21.39
CA VAL A 430 -22.81 -30.93 -21.74
C VAL A 430 -22.94 -30.78 -23.25
N ARG A 431 -24.10 -31.14 -23.82
CA ARG A 431 -24.43 -30.97 -25.24
C ARG A 431 -25.34 -29.75 -25.41
N LYS A 432 -25.26 -29.11 -26.59
CA LYS A 432 -26.20 -28.05 -26.96
C LYS A 432 -27.64 -28.57 -26.84
N GLY A 433 -28.48 -27.84 -26.11
CA GLY A 433 -29.88 -28.19 -25.83
C GLY A 433 -30.12 -28.92 -24.50
N ASP A 434 -29.06 -29.41 -23.82
CA ASP A 434 -29.22 -30.05 -22.53
C ASP A 434 -29.77 -29.07 -21.50
N THR A 435 -30.78 -29.50 -20.76
CA THR A 435 -31.33 -28.73 -19.63
C THR A 435 -30.63 -29.14 -18.35
N VAL A 436 -30.15 -28.14 -17.61
CA VAL A 436 -29.42 -28.32 -16.35
C VAL A 436 -30.06 -27.51 -15.24
N GLN A 437 -29.79 -27.88 -13.99
CA GLN A 437 -30.11 -27.05 -12.84
C GLN A 437 -28.83 -26.36 -12.37
N ALA A 438 -28.81 -25.04 -12.41
CA ALA A 438 -27.70 -24.26 -11.91
C ALA A 438 -28.04 -23.73 -10.51
N LYS A 439 -27.16 -23.99 -9.54
CA LYS A 439 -27.19 -23.36 -8.22
C LYS A 439 -26.07 -22.35 -8.16
N ARG A 440 -26.37 -21.09 -7.90
CA ARG A 440 -25.35 -20.04 -7.78
C ARG A 440 -24.53 -20.23 -6.50
N GLU A 441 -23.21 -20.13 -6.59
CA GLU A 441 -22.26 -20.15 -5.47
C GLU A 441 -21.30 -18.94 -5.53
N SER A 442 -20.42 -18.78 -4.54
CA SER A 442 -19.62 -17.56 -4.38
C SER A 442 -18.63 -17.27 -5.53
N SER A 443 -18.24 -18.28 -6.31
CA SER A 443 -17.26 -18.18 -7.41
C SER A 443 -17.84 -18.55 -8.79
N GLY A 444 -19.17 -18.69 -8.89
CA GLY A 444 -19.85 -19.11 -10.11
C GLY A 444 -21.11 -19.93 -9.81
N PHE A 445 -21.16 -21.14 -10.33
CA PHE A 445 -22.33 -22.01 -10.25
C PHE A 445 -21.93 -23.46 -10.01
N VAL A 446 -22.75 -24.18 -9.28
CA VAL A 446 -22.79 -25.64 -9.31
C VAL A 446 -23.88 -26.04 -10.30
N VAL A 447 -23.47 -26.60 -11.43
CA VAL A 447 -24.37 -27.06 -12.49
C VAL A 447 -24.63 -28.55 -12.29
N THR A 448 -25.87 -28.87 -11.97
CA THR A 448 -26.35 -30.24 -11.78
C THR A 448 -26.90 -30.76 -13.10
N THR A 449 -26.33 -31.88 -13.52
CA THR A 449 -26.70 -32.65 -14.72
C THR A 449 -27.08 -34.08 -14.30
N PRO A 450 -27.65 -34.90 -15.19
CA PRO A 450 -27.85 -36.33 -14.91
C PRO A 450 -26.57 -37.11 -14.58
N ARG A 451 -25.39 -36.56 -14.90
CA ARG A 451 -24.08 -37.18 -14.69
C ARG A 451 -23.37 -36.75 -13.41
N GLY A 452 -23.95 -35.81 -12.67
CA GLY A 452 -23.36 -35.24 -11.46
C GLY A 452 -23.51 -33.72 -11.38
N ALA A 453 -23.02 -33.17 -10.28
CA ALA A 453 -22.97 -31.73 -10.01
C ALA A 453 -21.53 -31.25 -10.15
N PHE A 454 -21.33 -30.22 -10.97
CA PHE A 454 -20.00 -29.73 -11.37
C PHE A 454 -19.88 -28.24 -11.11
N THR A 455 -18.74 -27.80 -10.60
CA THR A 455 -18.46 -26.36 -10.44
C THR A 455 -18.17 -25.72 -11.80
N CYS A 456 -18.74 -24.56 -12.05
CA CYS A 456 -18.60 -23.78 -13.27
C CYS A 456 -18.35 -22.33 -12.87
N ASP A 457 -17.31 -21.69 -13.39
CA ASP A 457 -17.12 -20.26 -13.17
C ASP A 457 -18.21 -19.44 -13.89
N GLU A 458 -18.45 -18.21 -13.42
CA GLU A 458 -19.54 -17.38 -13.91
C GLU A 458 -19.45 -17.04 -15.40
N VAL A 459 -18.24 -16.71 -15.88
CA VAL A 459 -18.00 -16.36 -17.29
C VAL A 459 -18.30 -17.56 -18.17
N ARG A 460 -17.75 -18.73 -17.82
CA ARG A 460 -18.02 -19.97 -18.55
C ARG A 460 -19.48 -20.34 -18.49
N PHE A 461 -20.14 -20.18 -17.34
CA PHE A 461 -21.56 -20.49 -17.23
C PHE A 461 -22.38 -19.67 -18.23
N PHE A 462 -22.21 -18.35 -18.27
CA PHE A 462 -22.96 -17.50 -19.21
C PHE A 462 -22.52 -17.66 -20.68
N ASP A 463 -21.30 -18.13 -20.91
CA ASP A 463 -20.81 -18.46 -22.25
C ASP A 463 -21.41 -19.78 -22.80
N TYR A 464 -21.76 -20.72 -21.92
CA TYR A 464 -22.28 -22.04 -22.29
C TYR A 464 -23.78 -22.21 -22.08
N PHE A 465 -24.39 -21.49 -21.15
CA PHE A 465 -25.75 -21.70 -20.70
C PHE A 465 -26.59 -20.43 -20.85
N LEU A 466 -27.81 -20.63 -21.33
CA LEU A 466 -28.86 -19.62 -21.38
C LEU A 466 -29.81 -19.87 -20.20
N PRO A 467 -29.85 -18.99 -19.18
CA PRO A 467 -30.82 -19.10 -18.09
C PRO A 467 -32.25 -18.94 -18.62
N LYS A 468 -33.23 -19.63 -18.02
CA LYS A 468 -34.64 -19.34 -18.31
C LYS A 468 -35.00 -17.91 -17.86
N SER A 469 -35.75 -17.17 -18.68
CA SER A 469 -36.02 -15.72 -18.53
C SER A 469 -36.59 -15.31 -17.17
N GLU A 470 -37.46 -16.13 -16.57
CA GLU A 470 -38.06 -15.91 -15.25
C GLU A 470 -37.03 -15.85 -14.10
N ALA A 471 -35.83 -16.39 -14.31
CA ALA A 471 -34.78 -16.48 -13.31
C ALA A 471 -33.84 -15.25 -13.26
N ILE A 472 -33.87 -14.36 -14.26
CA ILE A 472 -32.92 -13.25 -14.38
C ILE A 472 -33.46 -11.96 -13.72
N ASP A 473 -34.76 -11.70 -13.81
CA ASP A 473 -35.40 -10.48 -13.28
C ASP A 473 -35.88 -10.59 -11.83
N ALA A 474 -35.93 -11.80 -11.27
CA ALA A 474 -36.16 -12.01 -9.85
C ALA A 474 -34.94 -11.60 -9.01
N GLY A 475 -35.11 -11.37 -7.71
CA GLY A 475 -34.00 -11.22 -6.78
C GLY A 475 -34.32 -11.82 -5.43
N TYR A 476 -33.29 -12.18 -4.68
CA TYR A 476 -33.44 -12.83 -3.38
C TYR A 476 -32.45 -12.32 -2.34
N TRP A 477 -32.83 -12.49 -1.08
CA TRP A 477 -31.98 -12.20 0.06
C TRP A 477 -31.18 -13.45 0.45
N ASP A 478 -29.86 -13.32 0.43
CA ASP A 478 -28.92 -14.40 0.74
C ASP A 478 -28.16 -14.09 2.04
N ARG A 479 -28.21 -15.02 3.01
CA ARG A 479 -27.46 -14.90 4.26
C ARG A 479 -26.08 -15.52 4.08
N ILE A 480 -25.15 -14.71 3.57
CA ILE A 480 -23.78 -15.13 3.26
C ILE A 480 -22.89 -15.33 4.50
N TYR A 481 -23.22 -14.70 5.63
CA TYR A 481 -22.57 -14.98 6.90
C TYR A 481 -23.61 -15.12 8.02
N PRO A 482 -23.58 -16.21 8.80
CA PRO A 482 -24.48 -16.36 9.94
C PRO A 482 -24.13 -15.40 11.09
N PRO A 483 -25.06 -15.18 12.03
CA PRO A 483 -24.77 -14.43 13.25
C PRO A 483 -23.59 -15.04 14.03
N ILE A 484 -22.81 -14.19 14.70
CA ILE A 484 -21.64 -14.63 15.50
C ILE A 484 -22.07 -15.62 16.60
N ALA A 485 -23.31 -15.52 17.09
CA ALA A 485 -23.90 -16.41 18.08
C ALA A 485 -23.85 -17.89 17.68
N GLN A 486 -23.83 -18.20 16.38
CA GLN A 486 -23.73 -19.59 15.91
C GLN A 486 -22.34 -20.20 16.20
N THR A 487 -21.28 -19.37 16.21
CA THR A 487 -19.91 -19.83 16.51
C THR A 487 -19.53 -19.58 17.97
N PHE A 488 -20.05 -18.51 18.58
CA PHE A 488 -19.74 -18.09 19.95
C PHE A 488 -21.01 -17.85 20.78
N PRO A 489 -21.85 -18.88 21.00
CA PRO A 489 -23.13 -18.73 21.70
C PRO A 489 -22.95 -18.18 23.12
N ASP A 490 -22.07 -18.78 23.93
CA ASP A 490 -21.85 -18.38 25.33
C ASP A 490 -21.35 -16.93 25.50
N ASP A 491 -20.54 -16.43 24.56
CA ASP A 491 -20.08 -15.04 24.60
C ASP A 491 -21.22 -14.07 24.27
N ILE A 492 -22.05 -14.40 23.27
CA ILE A 492 -23.18 -13.56 22.87
C ILE A 492 -24.29 -13.60 23.91
N ASP A 493 -24.60 -14.76 24.48
CA ASP A 493 -25.67 -14.89 25.48
C ASP A 493 -25.32 -14.16 26.77
N ARG A 494 -24.03 -14.14 27.17
CA ARG A 494 -23.56 -13.28 28.27
C ARG A 494 -23.75 -11.79 27.97
N LEU A 495 -23.52 -11.36 26.73
CA LEU A 495 -23.75 -9.97 26.32
C LEU A 495 -25.24 -9.63 26.30
N LYS A 496 -26.10 -10.54 25.82
CA LYS A 496 -27.57 -10.39 25.87
C LYS A 496 -28.09 -10.28 27.30
N ALA A 497 -27.66 -11.18 28.19
CA ALA A 497 -28.03 -11.14 29.60
C ALA A 497 -27.59 -9.82 30.26
N LYS A 498 -26.38 -9.34 29.94
CA LYS A 498 -25.90 -8.03 30.41
C LYS A 498 -26.72 -6.88 29.83
N ALA A 499 -27.13 -6.94 28.56
CA ALA A 499 -27.97 -5.92 27.95
C ALA A 499 -29.35 -5.85 28.61
N ALA A 500 -29.97 -7.00 28.89
CA ALA A 500 -31.24 -7.11 29.60
C ALA A 500 -31.14 -6.56 31.04
N ALA A 501 -30.06 -6.88 31.76
CA ALA A 501 -29.81 -6.33 33.09
C ALA A 501 -29.65 -4.80 33.11
N LEU A 502 -29.21 -4.21 31.99
CA LEU A 502 -29.13 -2.76 31.80
C LEU A 502 -30.41 -2.13 31.24
N GLY A 503 -31.46 -2.93 30.98
CA GLY A 503 -32.72 -2.50 30.38
C GLY A 503 -32.63 -2.08 28.91
N ILE A 504 -31.54 -2.42 28.22
CA ILE A 504 -31.28 -2.03 26.82
C ILE A 504 -32.27 -2.71 25.86
N ASP A 505 -32.71 -3.92 26.18
CA ASP A 505 -33.75 -4.67 25.48
C ASP A 505 -35.08 -3.90 25.38
N ARG A 506 -35.34 -2.97 26.32
CA ARG A 506 -36.51 -2.09 26.28
C ARG A 506 -36.35 -0.91 25.31
N TRP A 507 -35.11 -0.59 24.92
CA TRP A 507 -34.78 0.51 24.02
C TRP A 507 -34.56 0.04 22.57
N LEU A 508 -33.95 -1.14 22.43
CA LEU A 508 -33.69 -1.81 21.15
C LEU A 508 -34.68 -2.96 20.97
N THR A 509 -35.91 -2.60 20.61
CA THR A 509 -37.05 -3.53 20.55
C THR A 509 -37.12 -4.34 19.25
N TRP A 510 -36.26 -4.06 18.27
CA TRP A 510 -36.16 -4.85 17.05
C TRP A 510 -35.04 -5.88 17.23
N ASP A 511 -35.32 -7.17 17.04
CA ASP A 511 -34.38 -8.27 17.35
C ASP A 511 -32.99 -8.06 16.74
N PHE A 512 -32.94 -7.61 15.47
CA PHE A 512 -31.67 -7.37 14.78
C PHE A 512 -30.81 -6.30 15.46
N GLN A 513 -31.42 -5.33 16.15
CA GLN A 513 -30.68 -4.28 16.84
C GLN A 513 -29.96 -4.82 18.07
N LEU A 514 -30.62 -5.69 18.83
CA LEU A 514 -30.04 -6.32 20.01
C LEU A 514 -28.98 -7.36 19.61
N GLU A 515 -29.22 -8.13 18.55
CA GLU A 515 -28.22 -9.05 17.96
C GLU A 515 -26.95 -8.28 17.56
N ASP A 516 -27.09 -7.24 16.74
CA ASP A 516 -25.98 -6.46 16.22
C ASP A 516 -25.23 -5.69 17.32
N LEU A 517 -25.94 -5.22 18.36
CA LEU A 517 -25.32 -4.65 19.56
C LEU A 517 -24.35 -5.65 20.20
N CYS A 518 -24.79 -6.88 20.37
CA CYS A 518 -23.98 -7.94 20.98
C CYS A 518 -22.80 -8.31 20.08
N GLU A 519 -22.99 -8.39 18.76
CA GLU A 519 -21.89 -8.63 17.83
C GLU A 519 -20.84 -7.51 17.85
N LEU A 520 -21.27 -6.24 17.89
CA LEU A 520 -20.37 -5.09 18.00
C LEU A 520 -19.60 -5.10 19.33
N ALA A 521 -20.27 -5.45 20.43
CA ALA A 521 -19.64 -5.55 21.75
C ALA A 521 -18.71 -6.76 21.89
N PHE A 522 -18.95 -7.82 21.12
CA PHE A 522 -18.10 -9.02 21.06
C PHE A 522 -16.69 -8.70 20.51
N LYS A 523 -16.58 -7.78 19.55
CA LYS A 523 -15.28 -7.39 18.96
C LYS A 523 -14.37 -6.71 19.99
N PRO A 524 -13.19 -7.29 20.32
CA PRO A 524 -12.34 -6.80 21.41
C PRO A 524 -11.69 -5.43 21.15
N ARG A 525 -11.59 -5.00 19.88
CA ARG A 525 -11.03 -3.70 19.46
C ARG A 525 -12.07 -2.71 18.95
N GLY A 526 -13.27 -3.18 18.65
CA GLY A 526 -14.33 -2.42 17.97
C GLY A 526 -14.42 -2.73 16.49
N ALA A 527 -15.27 -1.99 15.79
CA ALA A 527 -15.70 -2.27 14.43
C ALA A 527 -16.40 -1.06 13.79
N ILE A 528 -16.78 -1.18 12.52
CA ILE A 528 -17.58 -0.20 11.79
C ILE A 528 -19.03 -0.69 11.75
N CYS A 529 -19.96 0.10 12.27
CA CYS A 529 -21.39 -0.07 12.08
C CYS A 529 -21.85 0.74 10.87
N ALA A 530 -22.16 0.04 9.78
CA ALA A 530 -22.64 0.56 8.52
C ALA A 530 -24.12 0.24 8.26
N TRP A 531 -24.95 0.40 9.27
CA TRP A 531 -26.40 0.43 9.09
C TRP A 531 -26.81 1.60 8.19
N GLN A 532 -27.70 1.31 7.23
CA GLN A 532 -28.35 2.36 6.44
C GLN A 532 -29.08 3.37 7.33
N MET A 533 -29.39 4.54 6.78
CA MET A 533 -30.02 5.61 7.52
C MET A 533 -31.40 5.17 8.05
N ALA A 534 -31.84 5.80 9.14
CA ALA A 534 -33.14 5.55 9.80
C ALA A 534 -33.30 4.21 10.56
N LEU A 535 -32.25 3.39 10.72
CA LEU A 535 -32.32 2.11 11.45
C LEU A 535 -32.06 2.21 12.97
N GLY A 536 -32.01 3.42 13.54
CA GLY A 536 -31.79 3.60 14.99
C GLY A 536 -30.33 3.60 15.45
N LYS A 537 -29.39 4.01 14.59
CA LYS A 537 -27.95 4.06 14.91
C LYS A 537 -27.59 4.82 16.19
N SER A 538 -28.26 5.94 16.49
CA SER A 538 -28.00 6.74 17.69
C SER A 538 -28.29 5.93 18.97
N ARG A 539 -29.46 5.27 19.03
CA ARG A 539 -29.81 4.35 20.13
C ARG A 539 -28.85 3.19 20.24
N LEU A 540 -28.43 2.61 19.11
CA LEU A 540 -27.42 1.55 19.09
C LEU A 540 -26.08 2.04 19.67
N ALA A 541 -25.63 3.24 19.32
CA ALA A 541 -24.38 3.83 19.84
C ALA A 541 -24.45 4.07 21.36
N ILE A 542 -25.57 4.60 21.87
CA ILE A 542 -25.80 4.76 23.31
C ILE A 542 -25.79 3.40 24.00
N SER A 543 -26.55 2.43 23.48
CA SER A 543 -26.63 1.08 24.03
C SER A 543 -25.27 0.39 24.07
N LEU A 544 -24.47 0.52 23.01
CA LEU A 544 -23.10 0.02 22.97
C LEU A 544 -22.22 0.72 24.01
N ALA A 545 -22.34 2.03 24.17
CA ALA A 545 -21.59 2.77 25.18
C ALA A 545 -21.84 2.26 26.61
N LEU A 546 -23.09 1.87 26.92
CA LEU A 546 -23.47 1.31 28.22
C LEU A 546 -23.01 -0.14 28.39
N LEU A 547 -23.20 -0.97 27.37
CA LEU A 547 -22.86 -2.39 27.40
C LEU A 547 -21.34 -2.63 27.57
N LEU A 548 -20.52 -1.79 26.95
CA LEU A 548 -19.07 -1.83 27.07
C LEU A 548 -18.59 -1.49 28.48
N GLU A 549 -17.44 -2.00 28.91
CA GLU A 549 -16.85 -1.62 30.19
C GLU A 549 -16.10 -0.28 30.13
N GLY A 550 -16.08 0.45 31.25
CA GLY A 550 -15.37 1.73 31.39
C GLY A 550 -16.07 2.92 30.72
N LYS A 551 -15.43 4.08 30.77
CA LYS A 551 -15.98 5.34 30.22
C LYS A 551 -15.92 5.35 28.69
N THR A 552 -17.05 5.71 28.09
CA THR A 552 -17.19 5.82 26.64
C THR A 552 -17.33 7.29 26.23
N LEU A 553 -16.67 7.68 25.13
CA LEU A 553 -16.82 8.97 24.50
C LEU A 553 -17.48 8.81 23.13
N ILE A 554 -18.65 9.43 22.96
CA ILE A 554 -19.33 9.56 21.67
C ILE A 554 -18.88 10.88 21.05
N VAL A 555 -18.28 10.79 19.86
CA VAL A 555 -17.83 11.94 19.07
C VAL A 555 -18.74 12.07 17.86
N LEU A 556 -19.33 13.25 17.69
CA LEU A 556 -20.28 13.55 16.60
C LEU A 556 -20.09 14.96 16.05
N LYS A 557 -20.83 15.33 15.00
CA LYS A 557 -20.80 16.70 14.47
C LYS A 557 -21.44 17.67 15.47
N SER A 558 -20.92 18.90 15.58
CA SER A 558 -21.39 19.88 16.59
C SER A 558 -22.91 20.09 16.63
N ARG A 559 -23.56 20.00 15.47
CA ARG A 559 -25.02 20.14 15.31
C ARG A 559 -25.85 18.98 15.87
N LEU A 560 -25.28 17.78 15.98
CA LEU A 560 -26.00 16.58 16.46
C LEU A 560 -25.94 16.45 17.99
N VAL A 561 -25.22 17.34 18.69
CA VAL A 561 -25.01 17.25 20.15
C VAL A 561 -26.31 17.43 20.92
N ALA A 562 -27.13 18.40 20.55
CA ALA A 562 -28.42 18.62 21.20
C ALA A 562 -29.39 17.46 20.94
N GLU A 563 -29.42 16.90 19.73
CA GLU A 563 -30.25 15.73 19.40
C GLU A 563 -29.82 14.49 20.21
N MET A 564 -28.50 14.26 20.34
CA MET A 564 -27.97 13.18 21.17
C MET A 564 -28.29 13.37 22.66
N GLU A 565 -28.24 14.61 23.16
CA GLU A 565 -28.61 14.93 24.55
C GLU A 565 -30.10 14.67 24.80
N ASN A 566 -30.98 15.10 23.89
CA ASN A 566 -32.41 14.82 23.95
C ASN A 566 -32.70 13.31 23.93
N GLU A 567 -31.96 12.54 23.11
CA GLU A 567 -32.11 11.08 23.05
C GLU A 567 -31.73 10.43 24.40
N LEU A 568 -30.63 10.86 25.02
CA LEU A 568 -30.22 10.38 26.35
C LEU A 568 -31.27 10.68 27.42
N GLN A 569 -31.84 11.89 27.40
CA GLN A 569 -32.93 12.28 28.30
C GLN A 569 -34.20 11.45 28.07
N THR A 570 -34.56 11.22 26.81
CA THR A 570 -35.73 10.40 26.43
C THR A 570 -35.59 8.96 26.92
N LEU A 571 -34.37 8.42 26.92
CA LEU A 571 -34.07 7.09 27.45
C LEU A 571 -33.96 7.06 28.99
N GLY A 572 -34.06 8.21 29.66
CA GLY A 572 -33.95 8.33 31.12
C GLY A 572 -32.54 8.08 31.66
N PHE A 573 -31.51 8.22 30.83
CA PHE A 573 -30.12 7.98 31.23
C PHE A 573 -29.47 9.26 31.77
N SER A 574 -28.93 9.23 32.99
CA SER A 574 -28.41 10.41 33.70
C SER A 574 -26.89 10.44 33.91
N ASP A 575 -26.18 9.31 33.83
CA ASP A 575 -24.72 9.24 34.01
C ASP A 575 -23.97 9.60 32.71
N TYR A 576 -24.21 10.82 32.23
CA TYR A 576 -23.54 11.38 31.06
C TYR A 576 -23.01 12.80 31.26
N THR A 577 -21.99 13.15 30.47
CA THR A 577 -21.41 14.51 30.44
C THR A 577 -21.34 15.04 29.02
N ILE A 578 -21.87 16.24 28.77
CA ILE A 578 -21.64 16.98 27.51
C ILE A 578 -20.39 17.85 27.67
N ILE A 579 -19.30 17.49 26.98
CA ILE A 579 -18.02 18.20 27.11
C ILE A 579 -18.01 19.43 26.20
N ARG A 580 -18.02 20.61 26.83
CA ARG A 580 -17.98 21.91 26.17
C ARG A 580 -16.62 22.58 26.37
N GLU A 581 -16.02 22.39 27.53
CA GLU A 581 -14.78 23.03 27.96
C GLU A 581 -13.91 22.12 28.86
N ARG A 582 -12.85 22.69 29.44
CA ARG A 582 -11.93 21.94 30.30
C ARG A 582 -12.57 21.52 31.62
N GLY A 583 -13.43 22.38 32.18
CA GLY A 583 -14.07 22.16 33.49
C GLY A 583 -14.82 20.83 33.53
N ASP A 584 -15.57 20.53 32.47
CA ASP A 584 -16.35 19.30 32.30
C ASP A 584 -15.51 18.02 32.39
N LEU A 585 -14.20 18.11 32.16
CA LEU A 585 -13.31 16.97 32.22
C LEU A 585 -13.12 16.45 33.64
N SER A 586 -13.48 17.18 34.70
CA SER A 586 -13.41 16.65 36.07
C SER A 586 -14.54 15.66 36.38
N ALA A 587 -15.71 15.83 35.75
CA ALA A 587 -16.95 15.12 36.06
C ALA A 587 -17.37 14.12 34.96
N LEU A 588 -16.40 13.41 34.35
CA LEU A 588 -16.69 12.45 33.27
C LEU A 588 -17.57 11.30 33.77
N GLY A 589 -18.78 11.16 33.21
CA GLY A 589 -19.69 10.05 33.48
C GLY A 589 -19.33 8.75 32.76
N LYS A 590 -20.22 7.76 32.87
CA LYS A 590 -20.17 6.52 32.08
C LYS A 590 -20.16 6.80 30.58
N LEU A 591 -21.01 7.72 30.14
CA LEU A 591 -21.11 8.19 28.75
C LEU A 591 -20.68 9.66 28.67
N ASN A 592 -19.96 10.03 27.62
CA ASN A 592 -19.49 11.40 27.44
C ASN A 592 -19.72 11.78 25.99
N VAL A 593 -20.19 12.99 25.72
CA VAL A 593 -20.48 13.47 24.37
C VAL A 593 -19.63 14.69 24.06
N ILE A 594 -18.98 14.69 22.90
CA ILE A 594 -18.22 15.85 22.41
C ILE A 594 -18.35 15.97 20.90
N SER A 595 -18.20 17.18 20.36
CA SER A 595 -18.14 17.34 18.91
C SER A 595 -16.72 17.22 18.35
N TYR A 596 -16.59 16.79 17.09
CA TYR A 596 -15.29 16.76 16.38
C TYR A 596 -14.61 18.13 16.38
N GLU A 597 -15.37 19.21 16.17
CA GLU A 597 -14.85 20.58 16.14
C GLU A 597 -14.35 21.01 17.51
N ARG A 598 -15.03 20.64 18.59
CA ARG A 598 -14.62 20.96 19.97
C ARG A 598 -13.42 20.13 20.40
N LEU A 599 -13.39 18.84 20.08
CA LEU A 599 -12.34 17.90 20.50
C LEU A 599 -10.93 18.37 20.09
N LYS A 600 -10.81 19.02 18.93
CA LYS A 600 -9.54 19.58 18.44
C LYS A 600 -9.16 20.96 19.00
N ARG A 601 -10.05 21.65 19.73
CA ARG A 601 -9.78 23.01 20.23
C ARG A 601 -8.72 23.00 21.34
N PRO A 602 -7.87 24.05 21.41
CA PRO A 602 -6.99 24.27 22.54
C PRO A 602 -7.78 24.42 23.84
N VAL A 603 -7.23 23.87 24.92
CA VAL A 603 -7.73 23.99 26.30
C VAL A 603 -7.41 25.37 26.88
N HIS A 604 -6.34 26.01 26.38
CA HIS A 604 -5.90 27.32 26.83
C HIS A 604 -5.27 28.08 25.66
N PRO A 605 -5.61 29.37 25.42
CA PRO A 605 -5.09 30.15 24.28
C PRO A 605 -3.56 30.20 24.22
N ARG A 606 -2.90 30.35 25.38
CA ARG A 606 -1.42 30.38 25.52
C ARG A 606 -0.73 29.07 25.10
N TYR A 607 -1.45 27.94 25.10
CA TYR A 607 -0.89 26.62 24.79
C TYR A 607 -1.69 25.95 23.67
N PRO A 608 -1.59 26.42 22.41
CA PRO A 608 -2.43 25.97 21.31
C PRO A 608 -2.29 24.47 20.99
N LYS A 609 -1.14 23.87 21.37
CA LYS A 609 -0.89 22.43 21.19
C LYS A 609 -1.58 21.57 22.25
N LEU A 610 -2.06 22.11 23.37
CA LEU A 610 -2.75 21.37 24.42
C LEU A 610 -4.26 21.42 24.14
N THR A 611 -4.78 20.39 23.47
CA THR A 611 -6.18 20.30 23.05
C THR A 611 -7.02 19.45 24.00
N LEU A 612 -8.36 19.57 23.92
CA LEU A 612 -9.27 18.71 24.70
C LEU A 612 -9.00 17.22 24.46
N ALA A 613 -8.68 16.83 23.23
CA ALA A 613 -8.24 15.47 22.90
C ALA A 613 -7.03 15.01 23.73
N LYS A 614 -6.00 15.86 23.89
CA LYS A 614 -4.83 15.52 24.70
C LYS A 614 -5.17 15.44 26.19
N ALA A 615 -6.05 16.31 26.67
CA ALA A 615 -6.52 16.27 28.06
C ALA A 615 -7.38 15.03 28.38
N LEU A 616 -8.07 14.48 27.37
CA LEU A 616 -8.87 13.24 27.46
C LEU A 616 -8.05 11.96 27.27
N ARG A 617 -6.83 12.06 26.74
CA ARG A 617 -5.98 10.91 26.45
C ARG A 617 -5.79 10.04 27.70
N LYS A 618 -5.95 8.71 27.54
CA LYS A 618 -5.93 7.69 28.61
C LYS A 618 -7.06 7.76 29.65
N ARG A 619 -7.98 8.73 29.59
CA ARG A 619 -9.12 8.85 30.51
C ARG A 619 -10.40 8.18 29.98
N ILE A 620 -10.41 7.85 28.69
CA ILE A 620 -11.52 7.22 27.97
C ILE A 620 -11.08 5.83 27.50
N LYS A 621 -11.88 4.80 27.79
CA LYS A 621 -11.59 3.41 27.40
C LYS A 621 -12.15 3.09 26.01
N ASN A 622 -13.31 3.65 25.67
CA ASN A 622 -14.02 3.39 24.42
C ASN A 622 -14.36 4.69 23.68
N VAL A 623 -14.21 4.70 22.36
CA VAL A 623 -14.59 5.84 21.51
C VAL A 623 -15.57 5.35 20.44
N ILE A 624 -16.69 6.06 20.29
CA ILE A 624 -17.68 5.84 19.25
C ILE A 624 -17.76 7.11 18.40
N CYS A 625 -17.55 6.97 17.10
CA CYS A 625 -17.52 8.08 16.15
C CYS A 625 -18.75 8.01 15.24
N ASP A 626 -19.74 8.87 15.47
CA ASP A 626 -20.92 8.97 14.61
C ASP A 626 -20.65 9.91 13.41
N GLU A 627 -21.18 9.56 12.24
CA GLU A 627 -20.75 10.09 10.94
C GLU A 627 -19.22 9.95 10.74
N GLY A 628 -18.64 8.88 11.29
CA GLY A 628 -17.20 8.69 11.43
C GLY A 628 -16.43 8.42 10.14
N GLY A 629 -17.09 8.31 8.98
CA GLY A 629 -16.43 8.26 7.67
C GLY A 629 -15.54 9.48 7.39
N LEU A 630 -15.71 10.59 8.13
CA LEU A 630 -14.77 11.73 8.10
C LEU A 630 -13.34 11.35 8.50
N LEU A 631 -13.17 10.26 9.28
CA LEU A 631 -11.87 9.75 9.69
C LEU A 631 -11.08 9.11 8.54
N ALA A 632 -11.70 8.95 7.37
CA ALA A 632 -11.05 8.44 6.17
C ALA A 632 -9.91 9.34 5.68
N ASN A 633 -9.89 10.63 6.06
CA ASN A 633 -8.73 11.50 5.86
C ASN A 633 -7.90 11.56 7.16
N GLN A 634 -6.74 10.89 7.19
CA GLN A 634 -5.92 10.81 8.40
C GLN A 634 -5.19 12.11 8.74
N PHE A 635 -5.00 13.01 7.76
CA PHE A 635 -4.28 14.27 7.94
C PHE A 635 -5.15 15.39 8.50
N SER A 636 -6.47 15.20 8.54
CA SER A 636 -7.36 16.19 9.12
C SER A 636 -7.10 16.36 10.62
N GLN A 637 -7.18 17.60 11.11
CA GLN A 637 -7.05 17.88 12.55
C GLN A 637 -8.09 17.13 13.39
N GLN A 638 -9.29 16.89 12.83
CA GLN A 638 -10.35 16.15 13.50
C GLN A 638 -9.95 14.68 13.68
N SER A 639 -9.46 14.03 12.63
CA SER A 639 -8.96 12.66 12.69
C SER A 639 -7.80 12.53 13.67
N GLN A 640 -6.81 13.43 13.60
CA GLN A 640 -5.68 13.42 14.52
C GLN A 640 -6.10 13.60 15.98
N ALA A 641 -7.09 14.47 16.25
CA ALA A 641 -7.64 14.66 17.60
C ALA A 641 -8.30 13.38 18.13
N VAL A 642 -9.11 12.69 17.32
CA VAL A 642 -9.74 11.43 17.71
C VAL A 642 -8.71 10.33 17.94
N TRP A 643 -7.73 10.18 17.03
CA TRP A 643 -6.65 9.19 17.18
C TRP A 643 -5.79 9.43 18.44
N CYS A 644 -5.63 10.70 18.84
CA CYS A 644 -4.86 11.08 20.02
C CYS A 644 -5.44 10.51 21.33
N LEU A 645 -6.75 10.24 21.39
CA LEU A 645 -7.43 9.70 22.57
C LEU A 645 -6.82 8.36 23.03
N GLY A 646 -6.36 7.54 22.09
CA GLY A 646 -5.69 6.26 22.38
C GLY A 646 -6.62 5.22 23.03
N ALA A 647 -7.91 5.23 22.69
CA ALA A 647 -8.91 4.32 23.25
C ALA A 647 -8.64 2.85 22.89
N LYS A 648 -9.02 1.94 23.80
CA LYS A 648 -8.83 0.49 23.63
C LYS A 648 -9.83 -0.09 22.62
N ARG A 649 -11.09 0.37 22.70
CA ARG A 649 -12.15 0.02 21.74
C ARG A 649 -12.58 1.24 20.94
N ARG A 650 -12.63 1.12 19.62
CA ARG A 650 -12.87 2.21 18.68
C ARG A 650 -13.93 1.79 17.67
N TYR A 651 -15.00 2.55 17.59
CA TYR A 651 -16.14 2.27 16.73
C TYR A 651 -16.41 3.43 15.80
N ILE A 652 -16.85 3.11 14.58
CA ILE A 652 -17.35 4.08 13.61
C ILE A 652 -18.80 3.73 13.32
N PHE A 653 -19.67 4.72 13.35
CA PHE A 653 -21.07 4.62 12.95
C PHE A 653 -21.27 5.49 11.74
N ASP A 654 -21.50 4.89 10.58
CA ASP A 654 -21.68 5.62 9.33
C ASP A 654 -22.39 4.75 8.31
N GLY A 655 -23.49 5.23 7.73
CA GLY A 655 -24.25 4.43 6.75
C GLY A 655 -23.53 4.27 5.41
N THR A 656 -22.58 5.15 5.12
CA THR A 656 -21.74 5.11 3.92
C THR A 656 -20.29 5.41 4.32
N PRO A 657 -19.59 4.43 4.94
CA PRO A 657 -18.30 4.67 5.58
C PRO A 657 -17.19 5.06 4.60
N PHE A 658 -17.19 4.54 3.37
CA PHE A 658 -16.21 4.85 2.32
C PHE A 658 -16.92 5.18 0.98
N PRO A 659 -17.55 6.35 0.87
CA PRO A 659 -18.49 6.64 -0.21
C PRO A 659 -17.83 7.02 -1.54
N ASN A 660 -16.51 7.24 -1.56
CA ASN A 660 -15.83 7.70 -2.78
C ASN A 660 -14.86 6.67 -3.34
N TYR A 661 -13.98 6.13 -2.48
CA TYR A 661 -12.85 5.36 -2.96
C TYR A 661 -12.47 4.24 -1.98
N VAL A 662 -12.06 3.10 -2.53
CA VAL A 662 -11.74 1.88 -1.79
C VAL A 662 -10.67 2.12 -0.73
N ARG A 663 -9.65 2.94 -1.01
CA ARG A 663 -8.58 3.28 -0.06
C ARG A 663 -9.06 3.92 1.25
N GLU A 664 -10.23 4.56 1.25
CA GLU A 664 -10.82 5.15 2.47
C GLU A 664 -11.06 4.07 3.54
N SER A 665 -11.41 2.85 3.12
CA SER A 665 -11.63 1.71 4.02
C SER A 665 -10.38 1.34 4.83
N GLN A 666 -9.17 1.46 4.26
CA GLN A 666 -7.91 1.16 4.95
C GLN A 666 -7.73 2.02 6.20
N ASN A 667 -8.00 3.33 6.07
CA ASN A 667 -7.87 4.30 7.16
C ASN A 667 -8.87 4.02 8.29
N LEU A 668 -10.12 3.69 7.94
CA LEU A 668 -11.15 3.36 8.92
C LEU A 668 -10.88 2.02 9.62
N ALA A 669 -10.41 1.01 8.89
CA ALA A 669 -9.98 -0.27 9.45
C ALA A 669 -8.77 -0.09 10.38
N ALA A 670 -7.78 0.71 9.99
CA ALA A 670 -6.63 1.04 10.83
C ALA A 670 -7.06 1.72 12.16
N PHE A 671 -8.07 2.59 12.11
CA PHE A 671 -8.62 3.23 13.29
C PHE A 671 -9.39 2.27 14.19
N THR A 672 -10.24 1.40 13.64
CA THR A 672 -11.10 0.51 14.45
C THR A 672 -10.33 -0.72 14.93
N ALA A 673 -9.74 -1.47 13.99
CA ALA A 673 -9.13 -2.77 14.21
C ALA A 673 -7.66 -2.69 14.65
N GLY A 674 -6.96 -1.59 14.31
CA GLY A 674 -5.52 -1.44 14.50
C GLY A 674 -4.74 -1.68 13.21
N GLN A 675 -3.41 -1.74 13.30
CA GLN A 675 -2.51 -1.90 12.15
C GLN A 675 -1.52 -3.03 12.47
N GLU A 676 -1.03 -3.73 11.44
CA GLU A 676 -0.06 -4.83 11.58
C GLU A 676 -0.59 -5.90 12.55
N ARG A 677 -1.81 -6.39 12.27
CA ARG A 677 -2.48 -7.45 13.02
C ARG A 677 -2.83 -8.60 12.08
N GLY A 678 -2.99 -9.81 12.62
CA GLY A 678 -3.38 -10.96 11.79
C GLY A 678 -4.74 -10.82 11.10
N TYR A 679 -5.62 -9.94 11.59
CA TYR A 679 -6.94 -9.63 11.01
C TYR A 679 -7.00 -8.26 10.31
N GLN A 680 -5.94 -7.46 10.42
CA GLN A 680 -5.78 -6.19 9.70
C GLN A 680 -4.29 -6.02 9.40
N PRO A 681 -3.78 -6.73 8.39
CA PRO A 681 -2.34 -6.82 8.13
C PRO A 681 -1.76 -5.53 7.53
N PHE A 682 -2.63 -4.67 7.00
CA PHE A 682 -2.25 -3.42 6.38
C PHE A 682 -1.93 -2.35 7.42
N SER A 683 -0.85 -1.62 7.15
CA SER A 683 -0.35 -0.51 7.96
C SER A 683 -0.37 0.78 7.16
N LEU A 684 -0.61 1.90 7.83
CA LEU A 684 -0.57 3.22 7.20
C LEU A 684 0.86 3.77 7.13
N LYS A 685 1.78 3.33 7.99
CA LYS A 685 3.15 3.86 8.03
C LYS A 685 4.23 2.78 8.18
N GLY A 686 3.82 1.56 8.51
CA GLY A 686 4.70 0.41 8.71
C GLY A 686 4.59 -0.59 7.57
N GLY A 687 4.94 -1.84 7.86
CA GLY A 687 4.97 -2.92 6.88
C GLY A 687 3.63 -3.59 6.67
N PHE A 688 3.52 -4.35 5.59
CA PHE A 688 2.48 -5.36 5.46
C PHE A 688 2.84 -6.57 6.32
N LEU A 689 1.90 -7.04 7.15
CA LEU A 689 2.09 -8.21 7.99
C LEU A 689 1.71 -9.49 7.22
N GLU A 690 2.66 -10.40 7.04
CA GLU A 690 2.43 -11.69 6.39
C GLU A 690 3.18 -12.84 7.08
N ARG A 691 2.75 -14.08 6.81
CA ARG A 691 3.37 -15.30 7.38
C ARG A 691 4.86 -15.40 7.07
N ARG A 692 5.25 -15.04 5.84
CA ARG A 692 6.62 -15.12 5.32
C ARG A 692 7.65 -14.35 6.15
N LEU A 693 7.21 -13.30 6.86
CA LEU A 693 8.10 -12.49 7.71
C LEU A 693 8.78 -13.30 8.82
N PHE A 694 8.20 -14.43 9.24
CA PHE A 694 8.84 -15.32 10.20
C PHE A 694 10.16 -15.89 9.64
N ALA A 695 10.17 -16.20 8.34
CA ALA A 695 11.34 -16.73 7.64
C ALA A 695 12.30 -15.61 7.20
N SER A 696 11.79 -14.54 6.58
CA SER A 696 12.61 -13.39 6.18
C SER A 696 11.75 -12.14 5.95
N ALA A 697 12.27 -10.99 6.36
CA ALA A 697 11.72 -9.66 6.10
C ALA A 697 12.19 -9.07 4.77
N GLU A 698 13.04 -9.77 4.02
CA GLU A 698 13.49 -9.33 2.69
C GLU A 698 12.29 -9.07 1.78
N PHE A 699 12.36 -7.98 1.02
CA PHE A 699 11.29 -7.51 0.14
C PHE A 699 9.93 -7.26 0.83
N GLN A 700 9.88 -7.08 2.17
CA GLN A 700 8.63 -6.72 2.84
C GLN A 700 8.08 -5.39 2.28
N PRO A 701 6.90 -5.38 1.65
CA PRO A 701 6.30 -4.14 1.16
C PRO A 701 5.76 -3.30 2.32
N THR A 702 5.55 -2.01 2.08
CA THR A 702 4.80 -1.20 3.02
C THR A 702 3.34 -1.66 3.07
N GLY A 703 2.69 -1.45 4.21
CA GLY A 703 1.29 -1.83 4.37
C GLY A 703 0.33 -1.05 3.47
N ARG A 704 0.74 0.13 2.99
CA ARG A 704 -0.01 0.92 2.00
C ARG A 704 0.14 0.34 0.62
N ASP A 705 1.37 0.13 0.16
CA ASP A 705 1.63 -0.36 -1.20
C ASP A 705 0.90 -1.68 -1.45
N GLU A 706 0.94 -2.59 -0.47
CA GLU A 706 0.23 -3.88 -0.59
C GLU A 706 -1.29 -3.70 -0.62
N PHE A 707 -1.87 -2.77 0.16
CA PHE A 707 -3.30 -2.47 0.10
C PHE A 707 -3.70 -1.90 -1.25
N ALA A 708 -2.92 -0.96 -1.80
CA ALA A 708 -3.19 -0.39 -3.11
C ALA A 708 -3.08 -1.43 -4.21
N LYS A 709 -1.98 -2.20 -4.21
CA LYS A 709 -1.75 -3.28 -5.18
C LYS A 709 -2.92 -4.27 -5.23
N ARG A 710 -3.43 -4.67 -4.06
CA ARG A 710 -4.56 -5.61 -3.98
C ARG A 710 -5.86 -4.96 -4.38
N TYR A 711 -6.27 -3.86 -3.76
CA TYR A 711 -7.67 -3.43 -3.81
C TYR A 711 -7.93 -2.14 -4.59
N VAL A 712 -6.91 -1.32 -4.85
CA VAL A 712 -7.08 -0.02 -5.49
C VAL A 712 -6.77 -0.13 -6.98
N THR A 713 -7.70 0.31 -7.81
CA THR A 713 -7.50 0.37 -9.26
C THR A 713 -6.86 1.70 -9.64
N LEU A 714 -5.57 1.68 -9.96
CA LEU A 714 -4.79 2.84 -10.41
C LEU A 714 -4.37 2.68 -11.87
N GLU A 715 -4.54 3.73 -12.68
CA GLU A 715 -3.86 3.80 -13.99
C GLU A 715 -2.43 4.35 -13.84
N TRP A 716 -2.28 5.43 -13.08
CA TRP A 716 -0.97 5.95 -12.67
C TRP A 716 -1.08 6.77 -11.38
N ALA A 717 0.07 6.99 -10.75
CA ALA A 717 0.22 7.80 -9.55
C ALA A 717 1.62 8.39 -9.48
N THR A 718 1.77 9.61 -8.95
CA THR A 718 3.09 10.14 -8.59
C THR A 718 3.69 9.34 -7.44
N ASN A 719 5.01 9.38 -7.28
CA ASN A 719 5.68 8.74 -6.14
C ASN A 719 5.19 9.31 -4.79
N GLU A 720 4.88 10.61 -4.72
CA GLU A 720 4.25 11.21 -3.53
C GLU A 720 2.88 10.58 -3.22
N PHE A 721 2.08 10.27 -4.25
CA PHE A 721 0.81 9.59 -4.08
C PHE A 721 0.97 8.13 -3.70
N LYS A 722 1.90 7.41 -4.32
CA LYS A 722 2.23 6.03 -3.93
C LYS A 722 2.67 5.98 -2.46
N ASP A 723 3.50 6.93 -2.01
CA ASP A 723 3.97 7.00 -0.63
C ASP A 723 2.86 7.34 0.39
N THR A 724 1.96 8.26 0.03
CA THR A 724 1.00 8.84 1.00
C THR A 724 -0.43 8.32 0.88
N HIS A 725 -0.81 7.79 -0.28
CA HIS A 725 -2.18 7.46 -0.70
C HIS A 725 -3.20 8.62 -0.60
N GLU A 726 -2.72 9.84 -0.38
CA GLU A 726 -3.56 11.01 -0.08
C GLU A 726 -3.01 12.34 -0.64
N ARG A 727 -1.69 12.49 -0.82
CA ARG A 727 -1.03 13.69 -1.40
C ARG A 727 -0.38 13.35 -2.74
N GLY A 728 -0.15 14.32 -3.60
CA GLY A 728 0.35 14.09 -4.95
C GLY A 728 -0.76 13.80 -5.98
N ALA A 729 -0.38 13.69 -7.25
CA ALA A 729 -1.31 13.48 -8.36
C ALA A 729 -1.51 11.99 -8.66
N LYS A 730 -2.69 11.63 -9.17
CA LYS A 730 -3.07 10.25 -9.45
C LYS A 730 -4.19 10.15 -10.48
N ARG A 731 -4.35 8.96 -11.04
CA ARG A 731 -5.56 8.47 -11.70
C ARG A 731 -6.03 7.19 -11.02
N GLU A 732 -7.03 7.34 -10.16
CA GLU A 732 -7.68 6.24 -9.43
C GLU A 732 -9.11 6.08 -9.93
N ILE A 733 -9.43 4.86 -10.36
CA ILE A 733 -10.80 4.51 -10.73
C ILE A 733 -11.56 4.18 -9.44
N PRO A 734 -12.76 4.74 -9.19
CA PRO A 734 -13.63 4.29 -8.12
C PRO A 734 -14.17 2.90 -8.48
N LYS A 735 -13.33 1.89 -8.31
CA LYS A 735 -13.55 0.49 -8.64
C LYS A 735 -12.58 -0.36 -7.80
N ILE A 736 -13.08 -1.43 -7.20
CA ILE A 736 -12.22 -2.39 -6.50
C ILE A 736 -11.51 -3.22 -7.58
N ASN A 737 -10.23 -3.49 -7.40
CA ASN A 737 -9.49 -4.34 -8.34
C ASN A 737 -10.24 -5.67 -8.52
N PRO A 738 -10.72 -6.00 -9.74
CA PRO A 738 -11.52 -7.20 -9.98
C PRO A 738 -10.83 -8.49 -9.51
N ALA A 739 -9.51 -8.58 -9.66
CA ALA A 739 -8.73 -9.75 -9.28
C ALA A 739 -8.72 -10.03 -7.75
N TYR A 740 -9.11 -9.05 -6.93
CA TYR A 740 -9.11 -9.14 -5.48
C TYR A 740 -10.46 -8.73 -4.86
N LEU A 741 -11.55 -8.70 -5.64
CA LEU A 741 -12.86 -8.28 -5.13
C LEU A 741 -13.35 -9.18 -3.98
N ASP A 742 -13.21 -10.50 -4.12
CA ASP A 742 -13.61 -11.44 -3.07
C ASP A 742 -12.68 -11.41 -1.85
N ASP A 743 -11.37 -11.21 -2.07
CA ASP A 743 -10.41 -10.98 -1.00
C ASP A 743 -10.76 -9.71 -0.20
N TYR A 744 -11.14 -8.63 -0.90
CA TYR A 744 -11.63 -7.40 -0.27
C TYR A 744 -12.91 -7.63 0.53
N ARG A 745 -13.88 -8.34 -0.03
CA ARG A 745 -15.15 -8.68 0.64
C ARG A 745 -14.93 -9.52 1.90
N ALA A 746 -14.05 -10.51 1.83
CA ALA A 746 -13.65 -11.33 2.98
C ALA A 746 -12.91 -10.50 4.04
N TRP A 747 -12.05 -9.58 3.63
CA TRP A 747 -11.36 -8.65 4.54
C TRP A 747 -12.31 -7.68 5.24
N VAL A 748 -13.33 -7.16 4.55
CA VAL A 748 -14.31 -6.21 5.10
C VAL A 748 -15.34 -6.90 6.01
N ALA A 749 -15.72 -8.15 5.73
CA ALA A 749 -16.76 -8.88 6.45
C ALA A 749 -16.62 -8.92 7.99
N PRO A 750 -15.43 -9.13 8.58
CA PRO A 750 -15.24 -9.07 10.03
C PRO A 750 -15.13 -7.64 10.61
N LEU A 751 -14.94 -6.64 9.75
CA LEU A 751 -14.69 -5.24 10.14
C LEU A 751 -15.96 -4.39 10.11
N VAL A 752 -16.91 -4.72 9.23
CA VAL A 752 -18.11 -3.91 8.96
C VAL A 752 -19.38 -4.71 9.23
N LYS A 753 -20.15 -4.29 10.24
CA LYS A 753 -21.53 -4.74 10.45
C LYS A 753 -22.47 -3.88 9.62
N ARG A 754 -23.23 -4.46 8.69
CA ARG A 754 -24.11 -3.71 7.80
C ARG A 754 -25.51 -4.33 7.74
N ARG A 755 -26.50 -3.44 7.77
CA ARG A 755 -27.94 -3.70 7.52
C ARG A 755 -28.47 -2.73 6.48
N VAL A 756 -29.34 -3.22 5.60
CA VAL A 756 -30.05 -2.41 4.61
C VAL A 756 -31.55 -2.38 4.91
N GLN A 757 -32.24 -1.32 4.50
CA GLN A 757 -33.64 -1.06 4.84
C GLN A 757 -34.59 -2.15 4.33
N GLN A 758 -34.24 -2.78 3.21
CA GLN A 758 -35.05 -3.77 2.50
C GLN A 758 -34.82 -5.20 2.99
N GLU A 759 -33.83 -5.44 3.85
CA GLU A 759 -33.49 -6.78 4.35
C GLU A 759 -34.66 -7.38 5.14
N PRO A 760 -34.96 -8.70 5.03
CA PRO A 760 -36.09 -9.33 5.70
C PRO A 760 -36.14 -9.10 7.22
N GLU A 761 -34.99 -9.15 7.90
CA GLU A 761 -34.90 -8.93 9.35
C GLU A 761 -35.27 -7.50 9.76
N VAL A 762 -35.06 -6.52 8.88
CA VAL A 762 -35.46 -5.12 9.09
C VAL A 762 -36.93 -4.93 8.71
N ALA A 763 -37.35 -5.49 7.57
CA ALA A 763 -38.69 -5.39 7.01
C ALA A 763 -39.80 -5.97 7.90
N LYS A 764 -39.45 -6.87 8.84
CA LYS A 764 -40.34 -7.36 9.92
C LYS A 764 -40.89 -6.23 10.80
N TYR A 765 -40.08 -5.20 11.03
CA TYR A 765 -40.38 -4.14 12.00
C TYR A 765 -40.76 -2.83 11.34
N VAL A 766 -40.10 -2.51 10.22
CA VAL A 766 -40.28 -1.25 9.53
C VAL A 766 -40.12 -1.46 8.03
N ARG A 767 -41.07 -0.93 7.25
CA ARG A 767 -40.98 -0.90 5.80
C ARG A 767 -40.65 0.51 5.35
N PHE A 768 -39.60 0.63 4.55
CA PHE A 768 -39.21 1.89 3.94
C PHE A 768 -39.58 1.84 2.46
N PRO A 769 -40.15 2.92 1.88
CA PRO A 769 -40.33 2.99 0.45
C PRO A 769 -38.97 3.04 -0.24
N GLU A 770 -38.82 2.28 -1.32
CA GLU A 770 -37.65 2.38 -2.19
C GLU A 770 -37.72 3.69 -2.97
N PRO A 771 -36.65 4.50 -3.01
CA PRO A 771 -36.63 5.71 -3.80
C PRO A 771 -36.64 5.36 -5.29
N ILE A 772 -37.53 6.00 -6.04
CA ILE A 772 -37.60 5.89 -7.48
C ILE A 772 -36.62 6.91 -8.07
N LEU A 773 -35.49 6.41 -8.57
CA LEU A 773 -34.48 7.23 -9.23
C LEU A 773 -34.83 7.34 -10.71
N HIS A 774 -35.36 8.49 -11.11
CA HIS A 774 -35.67 8.76 -12.53
C HIS A 774 -34.38 9.00 -13.32
N PRO A 775 -34.32 8.61 -14.61
CA PRO A 775 -33.25 9.03 -15.51
C PRO A 775 -33.10 10.55 -15.50
N PRO A 776 -31.87 11.08 -15.70
CA PRO A 776 -31.69 12.52 -15.73
C PRO A 776 -32.53 13.20 -16.81
N ILE A 777 -33.22 14.27 -16.44
CA ILE A 777 -33.99 15.11 -17.35
C ILE A 777 -33.00 16.03 -18.05
N LYS A 778 -32.81 15.78 -19.36
CA LYS A 778 -32.00 16.63 -20.23
C LYS A 778 -32.77 17.90 -20.55
N VAL A 779 -32.14 19.04 -20.31
CA VAL A 779 -32.70 20.37 -20.54
C VAL A 779 -31.92 21.05 -21.64
N ASP A 780 -32.63 21.58 -22.63
CA ASP A 780 -32.06 22.36 -23.73
C ASP A 780 -31.60 23.74 -23.25
N TRP A 781 -30.78 24.42 -24.05
CA TRP A 781 -30.22 25.71 -23.68
C TRP A 781 -31.03 26.89 -24.24
N ALA A 782 -31.12 27.97 -23.46
CA ALA A 782 -31.38 29.29 -24.03
C ALA A 782 -30.15 29.77 -24.83
N ILE A 783 -30.37 30.45 -25.96
CA ILE A 783 -29.29 30.90 -26.87
C ILE A 783 -28.21 31.68 -26.11
N ASP A 784 -28.60 32.73 -25.38
CA ASP A 784 -27.65 33.60 -24.67
C ASP A 784 -26.95 32.89 -23.51
N HIS A 785 -27.64 31.95 -22.87
CA HIS A 785 -27.05 31.11 -21.82
C HIS A 785 -26.00 30.16 -22.41
N LEU A 786 -26.29 29.52 -23.54
CA LEU A 786 -25.34 28.65 -24.25
C LEU A 786 -24.12 29.43 -24.74
N VAL A 787 -24.32 30.64 -25.25
CA VAL A 787 -23.21 31.52 -25.68
C VAL A 787 -22.27 31.82 -24.51
N LEU A 788 -22.81 32.19 -23.33
CA LEU A 788 -22.00 32.42 -22.14
C LEU A 788 -21.26 31.15 -21.69
N TYR A 789 -21.93 30.00 -21.75
CA TYR A 789 -21.34 28.72 -21.37
C TYR A 789 -20.19 28.32 -22.31
N ILE A 790 -20.40 28.41 -23.63
CA ILE A 790 -19.37 28.10 -24.64
C ILE A 790 -18.14 28.99 -24.43
N LYS A 791 -18.31 30.30 -24.24
CA LYS A 791 -17.18 31.21 -23.97
C LYS A 791 -16.40 30.78 -22.72
N THR A 792 -17.12 30.47 -21.64
CA THR A 792 -16.49 29.99 -20.39
C THR A 792 -15.74 28.68 -20.61
N ALA A 793 -16.31 27.74 -21.35
CA ALA A 793 -15.71 26.45 -21.68
C ALA A 793 -14.49 26.60 -22.59
N GLU A 794 -14.52 27.48 -23.58
CA GLU A 794 -13.40 27.78 -24.48
C GLU A 794 -12.23 28.42 -23.74
N GLU A 795 -12.49 29.38 -22.87
CA GLU A 795 -11.45 29.99 -22.05
C GLU A 795 -10.81 28.96 -21.11
N PHE A 796 -11.62 28.12 -20.48
CA PHE A 796 -11.11 26.99 -19.71
C PHE A 796 -10.27 26.03 -20.57
N ALA A 797 -10.75 25.68 -21.77
CA ALA A 797 -10.06 24.80 -22.70
C ALA A 797 -8.71 25.36 -23.16
N SER A 798 -8.69 26.65 -23.52
CA SER A 798 -7.48 27.37 -23.94
C SER A 798 -6.47 27.41 -22.80
N TRP A 799 -6.91 27.83 -21.60
CA TRP A 799 -6.08 27.82 -20.40
C TRP A 799 -5.52 26.43 -20.10
N TYR A 800 -6.37 25.39 -20.13
CA TYR A 800 -5.96 24.02 -19.83
C TYR A 800 -4.92 23.51 -20.82
N ARG A 801 -5.12 23.74 -22.13
CA ARG A 801 -4.15 23.34 -23.16
C ARG A 801 -2.79 24.04 -22.97
N GLN A 802 -2.80 25.34 -22.69
CA GLN A 802 -1.57 26.11 -22.42
C GLN A 802 -0.87 25.63 -21.14
N TYR A 803 -1.64 25.43 -20.08
CA TYR A 803 -1.14 24.93 -18.79
C TYR A 803 -0.57 23.52 -18.94
N ALA A 804 -1.26 22.63 -19.66
CA ALA A 804 -0.81 21.27 -19.88
C ALA A 804 0.48 21.21 -20.71
N LYS A 805 0.59 22.04 -21.75
CA LYS A 805 1.81 22.18 -22.55
C LYS A 805 2.97 22.67 -21.69
N ALA A 806 2.78 23.77 -20.94
CA ALA A 806 3.81 24.33 -20.09
C ALA A 806 4.31 23.38 -18.99
N GLN A 807 3.42 22.57 -18.40
CA GLN A 807 3.82 21.55 -17.42
C GLN A 807 4.57 20.39 -18.09
N THR A 808 4.13 19.96 -19.28
CA THR A 808 4.80 18.91 -20.07
C THR A 808 6.22 19.34 -20.46
N ASP A 809 6.38 20.57 -20.96
CA ASP A 809 7.69 21.15 -21.31
C ASP A 809 8.63 21.23 -20.10
N GLN A 810 8.07 21.46 -18.91
CA GLN A 810 8.81 21.48 -17.63
C GLN A 810 8.96 20.09 -16.97
N GLN A 811 8.51 19.02 -17.63
CA GLN A 811 8.45 17.65 -17.06
C GLN A 811 7.77 17.58 -15.68
N LYS A 812 6.76 18.42 -15.47
CA LYS A 812 5.97 18.50 -14.23
C LYS A 812 4.56 17.94 -14.45
N ALA A 813 3.99 17.36 -13.40
CA ALA A 813 2.62 16.86 -13.43
C ALA A 813 1.59 18.00 -13.30
N LEU A 814 0.39 17.80 -13.83
CA LEU A 814 -0.72 18.76 -13.73
C LEU A 814 -1.21 18.90 -12.28
N ASN A 815 -1.42 20.15 -11.83
CA ASN A 815 -2.01 20.42 -10.53
C ASN A 815 -3.55 20.35 -10.59
N LEU A 816 -4.10 19.22 -10.15
CA LEU A 816 -5.54 18.97 -10.12
C LEU A 816 -6.34 20.02 -9.33
N THR A 817 -5.78 20.60 -8.26
CA THR A 817 -6.47 21.62 -7.46
C THR A 817 -6.70 22.89 -8.27
N MET A 818 -5.72 23.29 -9.07
CA MET A 818 -5.83 24.44 -9.96
C MET A 818 -6.86 24.19 -11.07
N ILE A 819 -6.85 22.99 -11.65
CA ILE A 819 -7.81 22.60 -12.69
C ILE A 819 -9.23 22.60 -12.15
N LEU A 820 -9.47 21.99 -10.98
CA LEU A 820 -10.78 22.00 -10.33
C LEU A 820 -11.26 23.42 -9.99
N ALA A 821 -10.37 24.28 -9.50
CA ALA A 821 -10.69 25.68 -9.21
C ALA A 821 -11.11 26.45 -10.47
N ARG A 822 -10.53 26.15 -11.63
CA ARG A 822 -10.90 26.76 -12.92
C ARG A 822 -12.16 26.13 -13.52
N LEU A 823 -12.32 24.82 -13.38
CA LEU A 823 -13.51 24.09 -13.82
C LEU A 823 -14.79 24.54 -13.07
N GLU A 824 -14.64 25.00 -11.84
CA GLU A 824 -15.72 25.64 -11.07
C GLU A 824 -16.39 26.81 -11.84
N ALA A 825 -15.67 27.49 -12.73
CA ALA A 825 -16.26 28.52 -13.60
C ALA A 825 -17.27 27.92 -14.59
N CYS A 826 -16.95 26.78 -15.21
CA CYS A 826 -17.88 26.05 -16.09
C CYS A 826 -19.10 25.56 -15.29
N PHE A 827 -18.88 25.02 -14.09
CA PHE A 827 -19.98 24.63 -13.20
C PHE A 827 -20.91 25.81 -12.88
N LYS A 828 -20.35 26.98 -12.57
CA LYS A 828 -21.12 28.21 -12.33
C LYS A 828 -21.81 28.73 -13.59
N ALA A 829 -21.18 28.67 -14.75
CA ALA A 829 -21.80 29.10 -16.01
C ALA A 829 -23.00 28.22 -16.38
N ALA A 830 -22.94 26.91 -16.13
CA ALA A 830 -24.11 26.04 -16.31
C ALA A 830 -25.22 26.32 -15.28
N ASN A 831 -24.86 26.44 -13.98
CA ASN A 831 -25.84 26.35 -12.90
C ASN A 831 -26.20 27.69 -12.23
N THR A 832 -25.37 28.73 -12.33
CA THR A 832 -25.61 30.07 -11.76
C THR A 832 -24.97 31.17 -12.63
N PRO A 833 -25.39 31.31 -13.89
CA PRO A 833 -24.74 32.22 -14.85
C PRO A 833 -24.88 33.71 -14.50
N SER A 834 -25.83 34.07 -13.64
CA SER A 834 -26.11 35.46 -13.25
C SER A 834 -24.97 36.16 -12.50
N ILE A 835 -24.01 35.40 -11.96
CA ILE A 835 -22.85 35.94 -11.20
C ILE A 835 -21.51 35.59 -11.86
N VAL A 836 -21.54 35.06 -13.08
CA VAL A 836 -20.31 34.82 -13.84
C VAL A 836 -19.81 36.16 -14.37
N SER A 837 -18.56 36.49 -14.05
CA SER A 837 -17.89 37.74 -14.44
C SER A 837 -16.61 37.44 -15.24
N GLY A 838 -16.32 38.23 -16.27
CA GLY A 838 -15.08 38.11 -17.07
C GLY A 838 -15.24 37.35 -18.39
N TYR A 839 -16.34 36.62 -18.58
CA TYR A 839 -16.59 35.75 -19.75
C TYR A 839 -17.73 36.25 -20.66
N GLY A 840 -18.38 37.36 -20.27
CA GLY A 840 -19.57 37.93 -20.90
C GLY A 840 -20.45 38.67 -19.88
N ARG A 841 -21.55 39.27 -20.34
CA ARG A 841 -22.60 39.80 -19.45
C ARG A 841 -23.27 38.60 -18.77
N GLY A 842 -23.38 38.63 -17.44
CA GLY A 842 -24.07 37.58 -16.69
C GLY A 842 -25.52 37.43 -17.18
N PHE A 843 -25.98 36.19 -17.33
CA PHE A 843 -27.34 35.89 -17.77
C PHE A 843 -28.31 36.11 -16.60
N THR A 844 -29.11 37.18 -16.67
CA THR A 844 -29.98 37.61 -15.56
C THR A 844 -31.40 37.08 -15.63
N GLU A 845 -31.89 36.74 -16.82
CA GLU A 845 -33.20 36.11 -17.02
C GLU A 845 -33.23 34.69 -16.45
N LEU A 846 -34.42 34.09 -16.32
CA LEU A 846 -34.55 32.70 -15.88
C LEU A 846 -33.96 31.78 -16.96
N THR A 847 -33.02 30.94 -16.57
CA THR A 847 -32.43 29.94 -17.48
C THR A 847 -33.45 28.86 -17.83
N THR A 848 -33.27 28.17 -18.96
CA THR A 848 -34.08 26.99 -19.30
C THR A 848 -34.06 25.93 -18.20
N LYS A 849 -32.93 25.78 -17.50
CA LYS A 849 -32.80 24.88 -16.34
C LYS A 849 -33.63 25.33 -15.14
N GLU A 850 -33.64 26.63 -14.83
CA GLU A 850 -34.50 27.19 -13.78
C GLU A 850 -35.98 27.03 -14.15
N LEU A 851 -36.35 27.28 -15.40
CA LEU A 851 -37.71 27.08 -15.91
C LEU A 851 -38.15 25.61 -15.83
N ALA A 852 -37.31 24.68 -16.27
CA ALA A 852 -37.56 23.25 -16.15
C ALA A 852 -37.72 22.81 -14.68
N CYS A 853 -36.93 23.39 -13.77
CA CYS A 853 -37.07 23.14 -12.34
C CYS A 853 -38.40 23.66 -11.78
N ILE A 854 -38.82 24.85 -12.19
CA ILE A 854 -40.11 25.45 -11.77
C ILE A 854 -41.27 24.60 -12.29
N GLU A 855 -41.25 24.21 -13.57
CA GLU A 855 -42.31 23.40 -14.16
C GLU A 855 -42.40 22.03 -13.49
N LEU A 856 -41.25 21.40 -13.18
CA LEU A 856 -41.24 20.15 -12.44
C LEU A 856 -41.80 20.32 -11.02
N VAL A 857 -41.45 21.40 -10.31
CA VAL A 857 -42.05 21.68 -8.99
C VAL A 857 -43.57 21.84 -9.12
N LYS A 858 -44.04 22.60 -10.10
CA LYS A 858 -45.46 22.82 -10.36
C LYS A 858 -46.18 21.50 -10.65
N GLN A 859 -45.66 20.67 -11.54
CA GLN A 859 -46.22 19.34 -11.86
C GLN A 859 -46.33 18.46 -10.62
N GLN A 860 -45.30 18.43 -9.77
CA GLN A 860 -45.32 17.66 -8.53
C GLN A 860 -46.39 18.20 -7.56
N VAL A 861 -46.49 19.52 -7.41
CA VAL A 861 -47.51 20.15 -6.55
C VAL A 861 -48.93 19.90 -7.06
N GLU A 862 -49.15 19.94 -8.38
CA GLU A 862 -50.44 19.59 -9.02
C GLU A 862 -50.83 18.13 -8.76
N GLN A 863 -49.84 17.22 -8.72
CA GLN A 863 -50.01 15.83 -8.30
C GLN A 863 -50.18 15.67 -6.78
N LYS A 864 -50.32 16.77 -6.03
CA LYS A 864 -50.42 16.81 -4.56
C LYS A 864 -49.20 16.24 -3.84
N LEU A 865 -48.05 16.23 -4.52
CA LEU A 865 -46.76 15.91 -3.93
C LEU A 865 -46.11 17.19 -3.33
N ARG A 866 -45.16 17.01 -2.42
CA ARG A 866 -44.42 18.09 -1.75
C ARG A 866 -42.94 17.99 -2.10
N PRO A 867 -42.47 18.66 -3.17
CA PRO A 867 -41.10 18.54 -3.62
C PRO A 867 -40.10 19.35 -2.78
N VAL A 868 -38.88 18.82 -2.64
CA VAL A 868 -37.70 19.57 -2.21
C VAL A 868 -36.73 19.75 -3.36
N VAL A 869 -36.33 21.00 -3.63
CA VAL A 869 -35.29 21.32 -4.59
C VAL A 869 -33.97 21.50 -3.86
N PHE A 870 -32.96 20.74 -4.28
CA PHE A 870 -31.60 20.90 -3.81
C PHE A 870 -30.72 21.59 -4.85
N ALA A 871 -30.07 22.68 -4.43
CA ALA A 871 -29.06 23.37 -5.24
C ALA A 871 -27.81 23.68 -4.41
N ARG A 872 -26.64 23.81 -5.05
CA ARG A 872 -25.40 24.17 -4.37
C ARG A 872 -25.33 25.65 -4.01
N ASN A 873 -25.81 26.53 -4.90
CA ASN A 873 -25.73 27.97 -4.72
C ASN A 873 -27.06 28.54 -4.18
N PRO A 874 -27.07 29.21 -3.01
CA PRO A 874 -28.27 29.85 -2.46
C PRO A 874 -28.93 30.88 -3.38
N LEU A 875 -28.17 31.52 -4.28
CA LEU A 875 -28.71 32.51 -5.21
C LEU A 875 -29.74 31.89 -6.17
N VAL A 876 -29.48 30.68 -6.68
CA VAL A 876 -30.43 29.96 -7.54
C VAL A 876 -31.73 29.72 -6.78
N LEU A 877 -31.63 29.28 -5.52
CA LEU A 877 -32.80 29.04 -4.68
C LEU A 877 -33.63 30.32 -4.46
N ARG A 878 -32.99 31.49 -4.31
CA ARG A 878 -33.72 32.78 -4.23
C ARG A 878 -34.43 33.13 -5.54
N ARG A 879 -33.82 32.83 -6.68
CA ARG A 879 -34.41 33.09 -8.00
C ARG A 879 -35.61 32.19 -8.24
N LEU A 880 -35.46 30.89 -7.95
CA LEU A 880 -36.57 29.92 -7.96
C LEU A 880 -37.69 30.34 -6.99
N SER A 881 -37.33 30.80 -5.80
CA SER A 881 -38.28 31.30 -4.79
C SER A 881 -39.14 32.44 -5.35
N LYS A 882 -38.50 33.48 -5.88
CA LYS A 882 -39.20 34.62 -6.49
C LYS A 882 -40.10 34.21 -7.66
N ALA A 883 -39.67 33.24 -8.47
CA ALA A 883 -40.48 32.74 -9.57
C ALA A 883 -41.68 31.92 -9.07
N LEU A 884 -41.50 31.04 -8.08
CA LEU A 884 -42.59 30.26 -7.49
C LEU A 884 -43.65 31.14 -6.81
N ASP A 885 -43.25 32.25 -6.20
CA ASP A 885 -44.17 33.25 -5.63
C ASP A 885 -45.13 33.80 -6.71
N GLN A 886 -44.66 34.00 -7.94
CA GLN A 886 -45.48 34.48 -9.06
C GLN A 886 -46.54 33.46 -9.50
N PHE A 887 -46.31 32.16 -9.23
CA PHE A 887 -47.26 31.09 -9.49
C PHE A 887 -48.12 30.73 -8.26
N GLY A 888 -47.98 31.48 -7.15
CA GLY A 888 -48.74 31.24 -5.93
C GLY A 888 -48.37 29.94 -5.19
N ILE A 889 -47.18 29.38 -5.45
CA ILE A 889 -46.73 28.13 -4.82
C ILE A 889 -46.04 28.46 -3.49
N SER A 890 -46.66 28.07 -2.37
CA SER A 890 -46.08 28.32 -1.04
C SER A 890 -44.84 27.45 -0.81
N HIS A 891 -43.76 28.06 -0.34
CA HIS A 891 -42.50 27.33 -0.17
C HIS A 891 -41.56 27.91 0.90
N LEU A 892 -40.70 27.04 1.45
CA LEU A 892 -39.65 27.44 2.39
C LEU A 892 -38.29 27.52 1.70
N LEU A 893 -37.67 28.71 1.70
CA LEU A 893 -36.25 28.87 1.39
C LEU A 893 -35.40 28.53 2.63
N PHE A 894 -34.56 27.50 2.52
CA PHE A 894 -33.73 26.96 3.59
C PHE A 894 -32.25 26.99 3.18
N SER A 895 -31.53 28.05 3.56
CA SER A 895 -30.13 28.28 3.19
C SER A 895 -29.23 28.50 4.42
N GLY A 896 -27.91 28.58 4.21
CA GLY A 896 -26.93 28.80 5.28
C GLY A 896 -26.79 30.26 5.73
N GLU A 897 -27.60 31.16 5.19
CA GLU A 897 -27.53 32.61 5.46
C GLU A 897 -28.16 32.98 6.82
N GLU A 898 -28.98 32.10 7.38
CA GLU A 898 -29.62 32.27 8.69
C GLU A 898 -28.94 31.44 9.79
N THR A 899 -29.07 31.91 11.04
CA THR A 899 -28.63 31.16 12.23
C THR A 899 -29.37 29.82 12.33
N ILE A 900 -28.70 28.81 12.90
CA ILE A 900 -29.23 27.44 13.00
C ILE A 900 -30.59 27.42 13.71
N ASP A 901 -30.73 28.13 14.83
CA ASP A 901 -31.95 28.13 15.64
C ASP A 901 -33.16 28.72 14.89
N LYS A 902 -32.99 29.88 14.24
CA LYS A 902 -34.04 30.50 13.42
C LYS A 902 -34.47 29.60 12.27
N ARG A 903 -33.49 28.97 11.61
CA ARG A 903 -33.73 28.07 10.48
C ARG A 903 -34.51 26.83 10.89
N ILE A 904 -34.18 26.24 12.05
CA ILE A 904 -34.90 25.08 12.60
C ILE A 904 -36.33 25.45 12.98
N SER A 905 -36.56 26.62 13.61
CA SER A 905 -37.92 27.09 13.92
C SER A 905 -38.75 27.19 12.64
N ARG A 906 -38.27 27.91 11.62
CA ARG A 906 -38.99 28.04 10.33
C ARG A 906 -39.27 26.69 9.67
N LEU A 907 -38.33 25.75 9.74
CA LEU A 907 -38.53 24.39 9.22
C LEU A 907 -39.65 23.66 9.96
N ASN A 908 -39.68 23.77 11.29
CA ASN A 908 -40.77 23.20 12.10
C ASN A 908 -42.11 23.82 11.71
N ASP A 909 -42.18 25.15 11.72
CA ASP A 909 -43.42 25.90 11.58
C ASP A 909 -44.02 25.79 10.17
N ARG A 910 -43.17 25.81 9.14
CA ARG A 910 -43.63 25.88 7.73
C ARG A 910 -43.69 24.54 7.01
N ILE A 911 -42.79 23.60 7.34
CA ILE A 911 -42.69 22.31 6.63
C ILE A 911 -43.18 21.15 7.48
N ARG A 912 -42.66 20.97 8.71
CA ARG A 912 -43.02 19.82 9.57
C ARG A 912 -44.46 19.90 10.06
N ASN A 913 -44.84 21.06 10.58
CA ASN A 913 -46.17 21.33 11.11
C ASN A 913 -46.99 22.24 10.19
N GLY A 914 -46.36 22.82 9.17
CA GLY A 914 -46.99 23.74 8.23
C GLY A 914 -47.37 23.11 6.90
N THR A 915 -48.03 23.91 6.08
CA THR A 915 -48.68 23.52 4.81
C THR A 915 -47.92 23.99 3.56
N ASP A 916 -46.70 24.49 3.69
CA ASP A 916 -45.90 24.90 2.53
C ASP A 916 -45.80 23.74 1.52
N GLN A 917 -46.11 24.03 0.26
CA GLN A 917 -46.17 23.04 -0.81
C GLN A 917 -44.79 22.53 -1.23
N ALA A 918 -43.77 23.38 -1.19
CA ALA A 918 -42.41 23.01 -1.59
C ALA A 918 -41.32 23.49 -0.61
N MET A 919 -40.12 22.94 -0.74
CA MET A 919 -38.93 23.38 0.01
C MET A 919 -37.76 23.61 -0.94
N LEU A 920 -37.03 24.72 -0.77
CA LEU A 920 -35.84 25.06 -1.54
C LEU A 920 -34.64 25.05 -0.60
N ALA A 921 -33.73 24.09 -0.74
CA ALA A 921 -32.68 23.85 0.24
C ALA A 921 -31.29 23.81 -0.38
N SER A 922 -30.31 24.44 0.28
CA SER A 922 -28.93 24.31 -0.20
C SER A 922 -28.31 22.97 0.21
N LEU A 923 -27.58 22.31 -0.70
CA LEU A 923 -26.96 21.00 -0.43
C LEU A 923 -26.03 21.00 0.80
N GLY A 924 -25.44 22.16 1.12
CA GLY A 924 -24.58 22.30 2.30
C GLY A 924 -25.33 22.19 3.63
N VAL A 925 -26.56 22.73 3.70
CA VAL A 925 -27.36 22.73 4.94
C VAL A 925 -28.15 21.44 5.14
N THR A 926 -28.29 20.60 4.11
CA THR A 926 -29.02 19.32 4.21
C THR A 926 -28.18 18.21 4.81
N GLN A 927 -26.87 18.46 4.97
CA GLN A 927 -26.00 17.65 5.82
C GLN A 927 -26.40 17.75 7.31
N ASP A 928 -27.29 18.67 7.69
CA ASP A 928 -27.67 19.00 9.08
C ASP A 928 -28.60 18.00 9.79
N GLY A 929 -28.55 16.71 9.46
CA GLY A 929 -29.27 15.71 10.27
C GLY A 929 -30.80 15.74 10.11
N LEU A 930 -31.33 16.54 9.17
CA LEU A 930 -32.78 16.80 9.09
C LEU A 930 -33.63 15.52 8.93
N ASN A 931 -34.81 15.55 9.54
CA ASN A 931 -35.85 14.55 9.38
C ASN A 931 -37.01 15.16 8.57
N LEU A 932 -37.23 14.71 7.33
CA LEU A 932 -38.18 15.30 6.37
C LEU A 932 -39.17 14.28 5.75
N PRO A 933 -39.83 13.41 6.53
CA PRO A 933 -40.75 12.39 5.98
C PRO A 933 -42.04 12.94 5.38
N MET A 934 -42.32 14.22 5.57
CA MET A 934 -43.49 14.91 5.01
C MET A 934 -43.30 15.30 3.54
N LEU A 935 -42.07 15.29 3.04
CA LEU A 935 -41.74 15.55 1.64
C LEU A 935 -41.55 14.22 0.92
N ASN A 936 -41.95 14.15 -0.35
CA ASN A 936 -42.04 12.90 -1.11
C ASN A 936 -41.48 12.99 -2.54
N SER A 937 -40.87 14.12 -2.89
CA SER A 937 -40.19 14.31 -4.17
C SER A 937 -38.91 15.11 -3.97
N VAL A 938 -37.83 14.69 -4.60
CA VAL A 938 -36.50 15.33 -4.56
C VAL A 938 -36.13 15.75 -5.96
N ILE A 939 -35.74 17.01 -6.12
CA ILE A 939 -35.27 17.57 -7.38
C ILE A 939 -33.85 18.08 -7.15
N PHE A 940 -32.86 17.41 -7.74
CA PHE A 940 -31.49 17.92 -7.77
C PHE A 940 -31.33 18.88 -8.94
N TYR A 941 -31.28 20.17 -8.65
CA TYR A 941 -31.02 21.20 -9.65
C TYR A 941 -29.61 21.07 -10.25
N ASN A 942 -28.64 20.63 -9.45
CA ASN A 942 -27.28 20.33 -9.88
C ASN A 942 -26.76 19.07 -9.18
N ARG A 943 -25.83 18.36 -9.82
CA ARG A 943 -25.17 17.18 -9.25
C ARG A 943 -24.15 17.56 -8.16
N SER A 944 -23.83 16.62 -7.27
CA SER A 944 -22.68 16.71 -6.36
C SER A 944 -21.47 15.99 -6.95
N TYR A 945 -20.26 16.32 -6.49
CA TYR A 945 -19.07 15.49 -6.76
C TYR A 945 -18.98 14.26 -5.83
N LYS A 946 -19.86 14.16 -4.81
CA LYS A 946 -19.85 13.11 -3.79
C LYS A 946 -21.18 12.37 -3.75
N ALA A 947 -21.17 11.08 -4.06
CA ALA A 947 -22.35 10.21 -4.01
C ALA A 947 -23.07 10.22 -2.66
N ARG A 948 -22.31 10.38 -1.56
CA ARG A 948 -22.85 10.49 -0.21
C ARG A 948 -23.74 11.72 0.01
N GLU A 949 -23.44 12.85 -0.60
CA GLU A 949 -24.24 14.07 -0.41
C GLU A 949 -25.64 13.90 -1.01
N GLU A 950 -25.73 13.34 -2.23
CA GLU A 950 -27.01 13.01 -2.88
C GLU A 950 -27.76 11.93 -2.11
N SER A 951 -27.09 10.84 -1.73
CA SER A 951 -27.70 9.74 -0.97
C SER A 951 -28.24 10.24 0.37
N GLN A 952 -27.45 11.00 1.15
CA GLN A 952 -27.89 11.54 2.43
C GLN A 952 -29.09 12.46 2.29
N ALA A 953 -29.17 13.25 1.22
CA ALA A 953 -30.29 14.14 0.92
C ALA A 953 -31.58 13.36 0.62
N ILE A 954 -31.52 12.32 -0.22
CA ILE A 954 -32.67 11.43 -0.52
C ILE A 954 -33.16 10.75 0.76
N TYR A 955 -32.23 10.16 1.53
CA TYR A 955 -32.55 9.51 2.80
C TYR A 955 -32.95 10.50 3.91
N ARG A 956 -33.09 11.81 3.67
CA ARG A 956 -33.80 12.72 4.60
C ARG A 956 -35.31 12.51 4.57
N LEU A 957 -35.84 12.10 3.41
CA LEU A 957 -37.27 11.87 3.18
C LEU A 957 -37.68 10.44 3.54
N ILE A 958 -36.76 9.49 3.45
CA ILE A 958 -37.01 8.07 3.74
C ILE A 958 -36.78 7.78 5.22
N ARG A 959 -37.89 7.61 5.94
CA ARG A 959 -37.96 7.37 7.39
C ARG A 959 -39.13 6.44 7.69
N PRO A 960 -39.22 5.85 8.89
CA PRO A 960 -40.31 4.94 9.22
C PRO A 960 -41.70 5.57 9.06
N GLN A 961 -41.82 6.89 9.18
CA GLN A 961 -43.07 7.63 9.02
C GLN A 961 -43.48 7.84 7.55
N GLN A 962 -42.55 7.75 6.60
CA GLN A 962 -42.83 7.98 5.18
C GLN A 962 -43.49 6.75 4.57
N LYS A 963 -44.72 6.92 4.07
CA LYS A 963 -45.52 5.84 3.47
C LYS A 963 -45.65 5.95 1.95
N HIS A 964 -45.30 7.10 1.38
CA HIS A 964 -45.37 7.34 -0.07
C HIS A 964 -44.04 7.01 -0.75
N ALA A 965 -44.12 6.62 -2.02
CA ALA A 965 -42.92 6.52 -2.86
C ALA A 965 -42.21 7.87 -2.92
N VAL A 966 -40.88 7.85 -2.84
CA VAL A 966 -40.05 9.05 -2.93
C VAL A 966 -39.49 9.14 -4.34
N ASN A 967 -39.96 10.11 -5.12
CA ASN A 967 -39.46 10.36 -6.47
C ASN A 967 -38.18 11.19 -6.43
N CYS A 968 -37.18 10.82 -7.22
CA CYS A 968 -35.90 11.52 -7.31
C CYS A 968 -35.61 11.91 -8.76
N TYR A 969 -35.52 13.21 -9.01
CA TYR A 969 -35.26 13.81 -10.32
C TYR A 969 -33.91 14.52 -10.34
N PHE A 970 -33.25 14.50 -11.49
CA PHE A 970 -31.95 15.13 -11.72
C PHE A 970 -32.04 16.00 -12.97
N LEU A 971 -31.72 17.29 -12.84
CA LEU A 971 -31.70 18.22 -13.97
C LEU A 971 -30.29 18.37 -14.53
N GLU A 972 -30.13 18.17 -15.83
CA GLU A 972 -28.83 18.26 -16.52
C GLU A 972 -28.99 19.09 -17.80
N LEU A 973 -28.14 20.09 -17.99
CA LEU A 973 -28.07 20.79 -19.28
C LEU A 973 -27.34 19.92 -20.30
N ALA A 974 -27.92 19.77 -21.50
CA ALA A 974 -27.39 18.89 -22.54
C ALA A 974 -25.95 19.26 -22.94
N GLY A 975 -25.04 18.28 -22.94
CA GLY A 975 -23.62 18.49 -23.31
C GLY A 975 -22.81 19.33 -22.30
N SER A 976 -23.38 19.64 -21.14
CA SER A 976 -22.72 20.40 -20.08
C SER A 976 -21.89 19.50 -19.13
N ILE A 977 -21.17 20.15 -18.20
CA ILE A 977 -20.46 19.49 -17.10
C ILE A 977 -21.37 18.62 -16.20
N ASP A 978 -22.69 18.83 -16.19
CA ASP A 978 -23.63 18.08 -15.34
C ASP A 978 -23.62 16.56 -15.65
N GLU A 979 -23.58 16.18 -16.92
CA GLU A 979 -23.62 14.77 -17.36
C GLU A 979 -22.40 13.98 -16.88
N TYR A 980 -21.26 14.66 -16.82
CA TYR A 980 -20.01 14.05 -16.36
C TYR A 980 -19.99 13.89 -14.85
N MET A 981 -20.52 14.86 -14.10
CA MET A 981 -20.70 14.73 -12.66
C MET A 981 -21.64 13.56 -12.31
N SER A 982 -22.70 13.36 -13.11
CA SER A 982 -23.62 12.24 -13.02
C SER A 982 -22.89 10.89 -13.11
N GLN A 983 -22.04 10.72 -14.13
CA GLN A 983 -21.25 9.51 -14.31
C GLN A 983 -20.31 9.26 -13.11
N LEU A 984 -19.57 10.27 -12.66
CA LEU A 984 -18.63 10.13 -11.54
C LEU A 984 -19.34 9.69 -10.24
N VAL A 985 -20.50 10.26 -9.95
CA VAL A 985 -21.30 9.89 -8.77
C VAL A 985 -21.78 8.45 -8.87
N SER A 986 -22.25 8.04 -10.04
CA SER A 986 -22.71 6.66 -10.30
C SER A 986 -21.60 5.64 -10.00
N TRP A 987 -20.40 5.84 -10.54
CA TRP A 987 -19.26 4.93 -10.33
C TRP A 987 -18.85 4.81 -8.86
N LYS A 988 -18.81 5.94 -8.13
CA LYS A 988 -18.49 5.94 -6.69
C LYS A 988 -19.52 5.15 -5.88
N LYS A 989 -20.80 5.28 -6.23
CA LYS A 989 -21.89 4.53 -5.60
C LYS A 989 -21.73 3.03 -5.85
N ILE A 990 -21.54 2.64 -7.11
CA ILE A 990 -21.37 1.24 -7.53
C ILE A 990 -20.17 0.59 -6.82
N ALA A 991 -19.02 1.26 -6.75
CA ALA A 991 -17.85 0.68 -6.07
C ALA A 991 -18.07 0.46 -4.57
N SER A 992 -18.79 1.37 -3.91
CA SER A 992 -19.18 1.20 -2.51
C SER A 992 -20.14 0.02 -2.35
N GLU A 993 -21.14 -0.11 -3.23
CA GLU A 993 -22.12 -1.20 -3.23
C GLU A 993 -21.49 -2.56 -3.57
N ALA A 994 -20.54 -2.61 -4.49
CA ALA A 994 -19.84 -3.84 -4.87
C ALA A 994 -19.05 -4.44 -3.69
N GLY A 995 -18.41 -3.57 -2.89
CA GLY A 995 -17.65 -3.99 -1.72
C GLY A 995 -18.50 -4.23 -0.47
N LEU A 996 -19.53 -3.42 -0.23
CA LEU A 996 -20.37 -3.51 0.98
C LEU A 996 -21.59 -4.40 0.79
N ASP A 997 -22.32 -4.26 -0.30
CA ASP A 997 -23.64 -4.89 -0.47
C ASP A 997 -23.57 -6.05 -1.49
N TYR A 998 -22.35 -6.44 -1.89
CA TYR A 998 -22.09 -7.51 -2.85
C TYR A 998 -22.77 -7.28 -4.20
N GLY A 999 -22.99 -6.00 -4.54
CA GLY A 999 -23.50 -5.60 -5.85
C GLY A 999 -22.52 -5.92 -6.97
N ASP A 1000 -23.06 -5.90 -8.19
CA ASP A 1000 -22.26 -6.08 -9.40
C ASP A 1000 -21.30 -4.90 -9.57
N GLN A 1001 -20.11 -5.19 -10.10
CA GLN A 1001 -19.16 -4.17 -10.49
C GLN A 1001 -19.27 -3.94 -12.01
N VAL A 1002 -19.13 -2.70 -12.47
CA VAL A 1002 -19.17 -2.41 -13.91
C VAL A 1002 -17.86 -2.88 -14.56
N ASP A 1003 -17.96 -3.86 -15.45
CA ASP A 1003 -16.87 -4.32 -16.32
C ASP A 1003 -17.07 -3.80 -17.75
N GLY A 1004 -15.99 -3.36 -18.40
CA GLY A 1004 -15.99 -2.96 -19.82
C GLY A 1004 -16.47 -1.53 -20.15
N ALA A 1005 -16.95 -0.73 -19.20
CA ALA A 1005 -17.19 0.70 -19.46
C ALA A 1005 -15.90 1.50 -19.20
N ASP A 1006 -15.44 2.27 -20.20
CA ASP A 1006 -14.34 3.22 -20.04
C ASP A 1006 -14.72 4.25 -18.97
N PHE A 1007 -14.18 4.08 -17.76
CA PHE A 1007 -14.25 5.13 -16.75
C PHE A 1007 -13.58 6.37 -17.34
N VAL A 1008 -14.36 7.45 -17.50
CA VAL A 1008 -13.82 8.71 -18.00
C VAL A 1008 -13.04 9.36 -16.87
N HIS A 1009 -11.73 9.11 -16.84
CA HIS A 1009 -10.81 9.76 -15.91
C HIS A 1009 -10.92 11.27 -15.98
N PHE A 1010 -10.54 11.96 -14.91
CA PHE A 1010 -10.63 13.42 -14.88
C PHE A 1010 -9.94 14.11 -16.07
N ASP A 1011 -8.79 13.62 -16.55
CA ASP A 1011 -8.14 14.20 -17.74
C ASP A 1011 -8.85 13.81 -19.05
N ALA A 1012 -9.36 12.58 -19.16
CA ALA A 1012 -10.23 12.17 -20.26
C ALA A 1012 -11.57 12.91 -20.22
N PHE A 1013 -12.03 13.32 -19.04
CA PHE A 1013 -13.21 14.12 -18.80
C PHE A 1013 -12.95 15.55 -19.24
N ILE A 1014 -11.84 16.16 -18.83
CA ILE A 1014 -11.44 17.48 -19.32
C ILE A 1014 -11.25 17.43 -20.82
N TYR A 1015 -10.62 16.39 -21.36
CA TYR A 1015 -10.43 16.20 -22.79
C TYR A 1015 -11.76 16.02 -23.55
N ARG A 1016 -12.66 15.15 -23.09
CA ARG A 1016 -14.00 14.94 -23.67
C ARG A 1016 -14.84 16.21 -23.57
N PHE A 1017 -14.84 16.88 -22.41
CA PHE A 1017 -15.50 18.16 -22.20
C PHE A 1017 -14.98 19.25 -23.14
N ILE A 1018 -13.65 19.34 -23.31
CA ILE A 1018 -13.04 20.28 -24.26
C ILE A 1018 -13.40 19.91 -25.71
N ASN A 1019 -13.46 18.62 -26.02
CA ASN A 1019 -13.78 18.12 -27.36
C ASN A 1019 -15.28 18.09 -27.67
N SER A 1020 -16.15 18.27 -26.68
CA SER A 1020 -17.60 18.45 -26.88
C SER A 1020 -17.96 19.92 -27.15
N ILE A 1021 -17.01 20.86 -27.04
CA ILE A 1021 -17.25 22.28 -27.39
C ILE A 1021 -17.73 22.46 -28.84
N PRO A 1022 -17.18 21.78 -29.86
CA PRO A 1022 -17.74 21.76 -31.21
C PRO A 1022 -19.21 21.35 -31.26
N GLU A 1023 -19.60 20.29 -30.54
CA GLU A 1023 -21.00 19.83 -30.46
C GLU A 1023 -21.89 20.92 -29.84
N LEU A 1024 -21.42 21.62 -28.79
CA LEU A 1024 -22.13 22.77 -28.22
C LEU A 1024 -22.30 23.91 -29.23
N LYS A 1025 -21.31 24.14 -30.10
CA LYS A 1025 -21.41 25.13 -31.19
C LYS A 1025 -22.38 24.70 -32.28
N GLU A 1026 -22.46 23.40 -32.58
CA GLU A 1026 -23.47 22.83 -33.47
C GLU A 1026 -24.87 23.01 -32.89
N ILE A 1027 -25.07 22.70 -31.61
CA ILE A 1027 -26.33 22.96 -30.89
C ILE A 1027 -26.68 24.46 -31.00
N LEU A 1028 -25.72 25.36 -30.74
CA LEU A 1028 -25.94 26.80 -30.89
C LEU A 1028 -26.34 27.17 -32.33
N ALA A 1029 -25.69 26.59 -33.34
CA ALA A 1029 -26.01 26.83 -34.75
C ALA A 1029 -27.38 26.26 -35.15
N CYS A 1030 -27.82 25.15 -34.54
CA CYS A 1030 -29.14 24.58 -34.72
C CYS A 1030 -30.23 25.45 -34.08
N ILE A 1031 -30.03 25.88 -32.83
CA ILE A 1031 -30.98 26.77 -32.14
C ILE A 1031 -31.10 28.10 -32.89
N LYS A 1032 -29.98 28.67 -33.36
CA LYS A 1032 -29.99 29.89 -34.21
C LYS A 1032 -30.66 29.73 -35.58
N ARG A 1033 -30.74 28.51 -36.10
CA ARG A 1033 -31.47 28.21 -37.35
C ARG A 1033 -32.96 28.02 -37.12
N ALA A 1034 -33.36 27.64 -35.90
CA ALA A 1034 -34.74 27.38 -35.52
C ALA A 1034 -35.45 28.63 -34.94
N ALA A 1035 -34.69 29.57 -34.37
CA ALA A 1035 -35.15 30.90 -33.96
C ALA A 1035 -35.10 31.88 -35.14
#